data_AF-A0A0E3QWC9-F1
#
_entry.id   AF-A0A0E3QWC9-F1
#
_cell.length_a   1.000
_cell.length_b   1.000
_cell.length_c   1.000
_cell.angle_alpha   90.00
_cell.angle_beta   90.00
_cell.angle_gamma   90.00
#
_symmetry.space_group_name_H-M   'P 1'
#
loop_
_entity.id
_entity.type
_entity.pdbx_description
1 polymer ?
#
loop_
_entity_poly.entity_id
_entity_poly.type
_entity_poly.pdbx_seq_one_letter_code
_entity_poly.pdbx_strand_id
1 'polypeptide(L)'
;MKDQEEINAQYLSENPEKRIKALDQLTNFSQLSDKRQACSDLIRLIINQNNDMKSRASQTLITIFPDVPDKQKICNDLIRLINDQDRNVRTCAAETLTTIFSDVPDKQQAYNDLIRLLTDQDDEVKSWPAKVLMDVFSDVPDKQQAYNDLIRLITDQNRKVRTYASYILKTIFSDVPDKQQAYNDLIRLLTDQNDEVKAWPAKVLMDVFSDVPDKQQAYYDLIRLITDQDRNVRTYAAETLTTIFSDVPDKQQAYNDLIRLLTDQDDEVKVWPAKVLMDVFSDVPDKQQAYNDLIRLLTDQDDNVKYWAFQILRYIYSDLPDKQQPWNELIKFAADESNDLRPTAVWVLSYMVSQVPDQQQAWNDLIKLTSDRSSLVCLRANYALGKVSIFKASRAENEESYKEKLENAISFFEKASKQSSNEFENPAQFCLPFYRSFHSIIFRRQEAKEEVGKYLTEAKDAIKGSKSKETLFEAVENLANALKTVQKLENLDFEAKKDELNFYRKYCDRAAELMKDAEETAPFATITLQKGLPILNKNLKELLEEIQKKAKIACKESVGTPEAEIACTINKEVQKWEISSPEKMTQNIEDLTYALKNLVSDFPENEYILNKIDLMRIEKDFTEKFQILSYIIGQIPKEHKVSIEVHGNENNFIVNSNGSNISTSKDTAQPPSSSTILKLILEHPIISGIIATVVGSIIFTIIQKKYLL
;
A
#
# COMPACT_ATOMS: atom_id res chain seq x y z
N MET A 1 -33.55 18.52 -43.37
CA MET A 1 -34.89 18.24 -42.81
C MET A 1 -35.21 16.78 -43.09
N LYS A 2 -35.53 15.99 -42.06
CA LYS A 2 -36.21 14.70 -42.26
C LYS A 2 -37.67 14.99 -42.60
N ASP A 3 -38.32 14.10 -43.34
CA ASP A 3 -39.71 14.30 -43.74
C ASP A 3 -40.65 13.98 -42.57
N GLN A 4 -41.40 14.96 -42.09
CA GLN A 4 -42.29 14.80 -40.94
C GLN A 4 -43.45 13.84 -41.28
N GLU A 5 -43.85 13.78 -42.55
CA GLU A 5 -44.87 12.81 -43.00
C GLU A 5 -44.35 11.36 -42.92
N GLU A 6 -43.06 11.13 -43.19
CA GLU A 6 -42.43 9.81 -43.05
C GLU A 6 -42.38 9.37 -41.58
N ILE A 7 -42.02 10.29 -40.67
CA ILE A 7 -42.00 10.04 -39.22
C ILE A 7 -43.41 9.71 -38.72
N ASN A 8 -44.42 10.49 -39.12
CA ASN A 8 -45.82 10.28 -38.74
C ASN A 8 -46.38 8.95 -39.30
N ALA A 9 -45.98 8.56 -40.52
CA ALA A 9 -46.37 7.28 -41.11
C ALA A 9 -45.67 6.08 -40.45
N GLN A 10 -44.42 6.23 -39.99
CA GLN A 10 -43.71 5.21 -39.20
C GLN A 10 -44.31 5.07 -37.79
N TYR A 11 -44.73 6.19 -37.20
CA TYR A 11 -45.47 6.25 -35.93
C TYR A 11 -46.82 5.52 -35.96
N LEU A 12 -47.63 5.72 -37.01
CA LEU A 12 -48.93 5.04 -37.16
C LEU A 12 -48.83 3.56 -37.57
N SER A 13 -47.62 3.01 -37.72
CA SER A 13 -47.43 1.63 -38.17
C SER A 13 -47.62 0.60 -37.05
N GLU A 14 -48.34 -0.47 -37.36
CA GLU A 14 -48.48 -1.63 -36.46
C GLU A 14 -47.13 -2.28 -36.12
N ASN A 15 -46.12 -2.20 -37.00
CA ASN A 15 -44.79 -2.74 -36.76
C ASN A 15 -44.06 -1.98 -35.61
N PRO A 16 -43.69 -2.65 -34.50
CA PRO A 16 -42.94 -2.03 -33.40
C PRO A 16 -41.60 -1.42 -33.81
N GLU A 17 -40.85 -2.04 -34.72
CA GLU A 17 -39.54 -1.54 -35.18
C GLU A 17 -39.67 -0.20 -35.90
N LYS A 18 -40.75 0.00 -36.67
CA LYS A 18 -41.03 1.29 -37.32
C LYS A 18 -41.36 2.37 -36.30
N ARG A 19 -42.07 2.04 -35.21
CA ARG A 19 -42.36 2.96 -34.12
C ARG A 19 -41.11 3.30 -33.29
N ILE A 20 -40.20 2.34 -33.07
CA ILE A 20 -38.90 2.60 -32.43
C ILE A 20 -38.03 3.50 -33.34
N LYS A 21 -37.94 3.19 -34.63
CA LYS A 21 -37.23 4.03 -35.60
C LYS A 21 -37.79 5.46 -35.67
N ALA A 22 -39.11 5.64 -35.52
CA ALA A 22 -39.71 6.97 -35.42
C ALA A 22 -39.26 7.72 -34.16
N LEU A 23 -39.16 7.04 -32.99
CA LEU A 23 -38.59 7.63 -31.78
C LEU A 23 -37.11 8.03 -31.96
N ASP A 24 -36.29 7.17 -32.56
CA ASP A 24 -34.87 7.48 -32.89
C ASP A 24 -34.74 8.62 -33.92
N GLN A 25 -35.78 8.88 -34.72
CA GLN A 25 -35.85 10.04 -35.59
C GLN A 25 -36.23 11.31 -34.82
N LEU A 26 -37.12 11.22 -33.83
CA LEU A 26 -37.58 12.33 -32.98
C LEU A 26 -36.51 12.85 -32.01
N THR A 27 -35.56 12.01 -31.57
CA THR A 27 -34.40 12.45 -30.75
C THR A 27 -33.49 13.45 -31.50
N ASN A 28 -33.50 13.44 -32.84
CA ASN A 28 -32.78 14.41 -33.67
C ASN A 28 -33.55 15.75 -33.80
N PHE A 29 -34.06 16.25 -32.69
CA PHE A 29 -35.08 17.30 -32.62
C PHE A 29 -34.67 18.64 -33.27
N SER A 30 -33.38 18.97 -33.26
CA SER A 30 -32.83 20.16 -33.92
C SER A 30 -32.95 20.15 -35.46
N GLN A 31 -33.15 18.97 -36.07
CA GLN A 31 -33.23 18.78 -37.53
C GLN A 31 -34.67 18.60 -38.06
N LEU A 32 -35.66 18.65 -37.17
CA LEU A 32 -37.09 18.52 -37.50
C LEU A 32 -37.66 19.85 -37.99
N SER A 33 -38.53 19.78 -39.00
CA SER A 33 -39.22 20.94 -39.58
C SER A 33 -40.38 21.42 -38.70
N ASP A 34 -41.13 20.51 -38.09
CA ASP A 34 -42.22 20.84 -37.15
C ASP A 34 -41.96 20.24 -35.76
N LYS A 35 -41.26 21.03 -34.93
CA LYS A 35 -41.01 20.73 -33.52
C LYS A 35 -42.29 20.61 -32.68
N ARG A 36 -43.39 21.28 -33.05
CA ARG A 36 -44.65 21.23 -32.26
C ARG A 36 -45.42 19.95 -32.53
N GLN A 37 -45.43 19.49 -33.77
CA GLN A 37 -46.00 18.19 -34.14
C GLN A 37 -45.23 17.06 -33.44
N ALA A 38 -43.89 17.06 -33.55
CA ALA A 38 -43.01 16.10 -32.89
C ALA A 38 -43.28 15.92 -31.38
N CYS A 39 -43.46 17.02 -30.62
CA CYS A 39 -43.82 16.93 -29.20
C CYS A 39 -45.24 16.38 -28.99
N SER A 40 -46.19 16.71 -29.87
CA SER A 40 -47.57 16.21 -29.80
C SER A 40 -47.64 14.70 -30.07
N ASP A 41 -46.79 14.18 -30.96
CA ASP A 41 -46.66 12.75 -31.23
C ASP A 41 -46.05 11.98 -30.05
N LEU A 42 -45.06 12.55 -29.36
CA LEU A 42 -44.50 11.99 -28.12
C LEU A 42 -45.53 11.90 -27.00
N ILE A 43 -46.33 12.95 -26.77
CA ILE A 43 -47.45 12.93 -25.83
C ILE A 43 -48.46 11.82 -26.21
N ARG A 44 -48.76 11.66 -27.50
CA ARG A 44 -49.68 10.61 -27.98
C ARG A 44 -49.13 9.19 -27.82
N LEU A 45 -47.80 9.01 -27.89
CA LEU A 45 -47.10 7.76 -27.58
C LEU A 45 -47.19 7.40 -26.09
N ILE A 46 -47.04 8.38 -25.19
CA ILE A 46 -47.19 8.18 -23.73
C ILE A 46 -48.60 7.66 -23.38
N ILE A 47 -49.64 8.13 -24.08
CA ILE A 47 -51.03 7.69 -23.84
C ILE A 47 -51.29 6.28 -24.42
N ASN A 48 -51.08 6.10 -25.72
CA ASN A 48 -51.77 5.05 -26.51
C ASN A 48 -50.93 3.81 -26.86
N GLN A 49 -49.85 3.51 -26.12
CA GLN A 49 -48.89 2.45 -26.49
C GLN A 49 -48.66 1.42 -25.38
N ASN A 50 -47.77 0.45 -25.63
CA ASN A 50 -47.27 -0.46 -24.59
C ASN A 50 -46.24 0.24 -23.67
N ASN A 51 -45.96 -0.33 -22.50
CA ASN A 51 -45.18 0.33 -21.45
C ASN A 51 -43.74 0.69 -21.86
N ASP A 52 -43.07 -0.14 -22.67
CA ASP A 52 -41.73 0.15 -23.24
C ASP A 52 -41.77 1.42 -24.10
N MET A 53 -42.76 1.53 -25.00
CA MET A 53 -42.93 2.70 -25.85
C MET A 53 -43.36 3.95 -25.08
N LYS A 54 -44.15 3.82 -24.00
CA LYS A 54 -44.48 4.95 -23.10
C LYS A 54 -43.21 5.49 -22.42
N SER A 55 -42.40 4.60 -21.85
CA SER A 55 -41.14 4.95 -21.19
C SER A 55 -40.12 5.59 -22.15
N ARG A 56 -39.95 5.03 -23.36
CA ARG A 56 -39.07 5.63 -24.38
C ARG A 56 -39.55 6.99 -24.88
N ALA A 57 -40.87 7.16 -25.04
CA ALA A 57 -41.45 8.46 -25.42
C ALA A 57 -41.28 9.51 -24.32
N SER A 58 -41.47 9.14 -23.05
CA SER A 58 -41.12 9.94 -21.87
C SER A 58 -39.65 10.36 -21.90
N GLN A 59 -38.72 9.40 -22.00
CA GLN A 59 -37.27 9.69 -22.02
C GLN A 59 -36.85 10.57 -23.21
N THR A 60 -37.43 10.35 -24.39
CA THR A 60 -37.20 11.21 -25.57
C THR A 60 -37.71 12.62 -25.31
N LEU A 61 -38.91 12.77 -24.73
CA LEU A 61 -39.49 14.07 -24.40
C LEU A 61 -38.67 14.85 -23.36
N ILE A 62 -38.19 14.18 -22.31
CA ILE A 62 -37.24 14.74 -21.32
C ILE A 62 -35.99 15.27 -22.03
N THR A 63 -35.38 14.44 -22.88
CA THR A 63 -34.10 14.74 -23.55
C THR A 63 -34.19 15.96 -24.47
N ILE A 64 -35.32 16.15 -25.16
CA ILE A 64 -35.53 17.27 -26.09
C ILE A 64 -36.11 18.52 -25.39
N PHE A 65 -36.59 18.42 -24.14
CA PHE A 65 -37.37 19.47 -23.48
C PHE A 65 -36.69 20.85 -23.46
N PRO A 66 -35.37 20.98 -23.26
CA PRO A 66 -34.69 22.28 -23.28
C PRO A 66 -34.92 23.08 -24.58
N ASP A 67 -35.01 22.38 -25.72
CA ASP A 67 -35.18 22.94 -27.07
C ASP A 67 -36.65 23.18 -27.49
N VAL A 68 -37.62 22.81 -26.64
CA VAL A 68 -39.06 22.84 -26.98
C VAL A 68 -39.56 24.29 -27.05
N PRO A 69 -40.18 24.71 -28.18
CA PRO A 69 -40.60 26.11 -28.39
C PRO A 69 -41.90 26.49 -27.65
N ASP A 70 -42.63 25.52 -27.11
CA ASP A 70 -43.91 25.72 -26.40
C ASP A 70 -43.96 24.82 -25.16
N LYS A 71 -43.05 25.11 -24.20
CA LYS A 71 -42.92 24.34 -22.95
C LYS A 71 -44.23 24.32 -22.17
N GLN A 72 -44.96 25.44 -22.12
CA GLN A 72 -46.21 25.57 -21.38
C GLN A 72 -47.30 24.61 -21.89
N LYS A 73 -47.48 24.47 -23.21
CA LYS A 73 -48.43 23.49 -23.76
C LYS A 73 -48.08 22.06 -23.33
N ILE A 74 -46.80 21.68 -23.41
CA ILE A 74 -46.35 20.34 -23.06
C ILE A 74 -46.53 20.06 -21.56
N CYS A 75 -46.21 21.03 -20.68
CA CYS A 75 -46.51 20.93 -19.26
C CYS A 75 -48.02 20.73 -19.00
N ASN A 76 -48.88 21.51 -19.65
CA ASN A 76 -50.34 21.37 -19.51
C ASN A 76 -50.87 20.02 -20.02
N ASP A 77 -50.34 19.53 -21.14
CA ASP A 77 -50.70 18.20 -21.67
C ASP A 77 -50.26 17.09 -20.70
N LEU A 78 -49.05 17.15 -20.14
CA LEU A 78 -48.57 16.20 -19.12
C LEU A 78 -49.36 16.29 -17.81
N ILE A 79 -49.70 17.49 -17.33
CA ILE A 79 -50.53 17.73 -16.14
C ILE A 79 -51.92 17.09 -16.30
N ARG A 80 -52.49 17.08 -17.52
CA ARG A 80 -53.72 16.32 -17.78
C ARG A 80 -53.48 14.80 -17.66
N LEU A 81 -52.33 14.30 -18.10
CA LEU A 81 -52.00 12.88 -18.09
C LEU A 81 -51.70 12.29 -16.70
N ILE A 82 -51.35 13.10 -15.70
CA ILE A 82 -51.25 12.60 -14.32
C ILE A 82 -52.62 12.17 -13.76
N ASN A 83 -53.73 12.51 -14.42
CA ASN A 83 -55.09 12.09 -14.05
C ASN A 83 -55.68 11.02 -15.00
N ASP A 84 -54.83 10.38 -15.82
CA ASP A 84 -55.27 9.33 -16.75
C ASP A 84 -55.72 8.05 -16.01
N GLN A 85 -56.59 7.26 -16.62
CA GLN A 85 -57.09 6.00 -16.02
C GLN A 85 -56.00 4.92 -15.98
N ASP A 86 -55.10 4.87 -16.95
CA ASP A 86 -53.99 3.91 -16.98
C ASP A 86 -52.83 4.40 -16.09
N ARG A 87 -52.51 3.62 -15.04
CA ARG A 87 -51.44 3.96 -14.09
C ARG A 87 -50.10 4.23 -14.79
N ASN A 88 -49.79 3.52 -15.89
CA ASN A 88 -48.50 3.66 -16.58
C ASN A 88 -48.43 5.00 -17.33
N VAL A 89 -49.56 5.56 -17.76
CA VAL A 89 -49.65 6.93 -18.29
C VAL A 89 -49.39 7.93 -17.17
N ARG A 90 -50.06 7.77 -16.01
CA ARG A 90 -49.85 8.62 -14.83
C ARG A 90 -48.39 8.63 -14.38
N THR A 91 -47.78 7.44 -14.23
CA THR A 91 -46.36 7.27 -13.87
C THR A 91 -45.43 7.95 -14.88
N CYS A 92 -45.59 7.69 -16.19
CA CYS A 92 -44.73 8.32 -17.20
C CYS A 92 -44.87 9.84 -17.22
N ALA A 93 -46.10 10.36 -17.05
CA ALA A 93 -46.36 11.80 -17.01
C ALA A 93 -45.75 12.47 -15.77
N ALA A 94 -45.90 11.83 -14.60
CA ALA A 94 -45.30 12.29 -13.34
C ALA A 94 -43.77 12.29 -13.40
N GLU A 95 -43.16 11.20 -13.89
CA GLU A 95 -41.71 11.10 -14.06
C GLU A 95 -41.20 12.16 -15.04
N THR A 96 -41.84 12.33 -16.21
CA THR A 96 -41.51 13.37 -17.19
C THR A 96 -41.53 14.76 -16.55
N LEU A 97 -42.63 15.12 -15.89
CA LEU A 97 -42.82 16.43 -15.24
C LEU A 97 -41.80 16.69 -14.12
N THR A 98 -41.43 15.65 -13.38
CA THR A 98 -40.44 15.73 -12.30
C THR A 98 -39.06 16.02 -12.86
N THR A 99 -38.62 15.28 -13.89
CA THR A 99 -37.29 15.45 -14.47
C THR A 99 -37.11 16.79 -15.19
N ILE A 100 -38.18 17.38 -15.73
CA ILE A 100 -38.15 18.69 -16.41
C ILE A 100 -38.53 19.86 -15.50
N PHE A 101 -38.75 19.63 -14.19
CA PHE A 101 -39.43 20.58 -13.29
C PHE A 101 -38.75 21.95 -13.23
N SER A 102 -37.41 21.98 -13.26
CA SER A 102 -36.61 23.22 -13.26
C SER A 102 -36.89 24.16 -14.43
N ASP A 103 -37.36 23.62 -15.56
CA ASP A 103 -37.70 24.33 -16.80
C ASP A 103 -39.21 24.63 -16.96
N VAL A 104 -40.05 24.23 -16.00
CA VAL A 104 -41.51 24.41 -16.08
C VAL A 104 -41.89 25.89 -15.87
N PRO A 105 -42.71 26.50 -16.77
CA PRO A 105 -43.08 27.92 -16.65
C PRO A 105 -43.88 28.29 -15.40
N ASP A 106 -44.72 27.38 -14.90
CA ASP A 106 -45.48 27.55 -13.65
C ASP A 106 -45.16 26.38 -12.70
N LYS A 107 -44.02 26.52 -12.00
CA LYS A 107 -43.54 25.51 -11.04
C LYS A 107 -44.52 25.28 -9.89
N GLN A 108 -45.24 26.32 -9.44
CA GLN A 108 -46.17 26.17 -8.31
C GLN A 108 -47.40 25.35 -8.73
N GLN A 109 -47.96 25.61 -9.92
CA GLN A 109 -49.08 24.81 -10.42
C GLN A 109 -48.65 23.36 -10.71
N ALA A 110 -47.49 23.16 -11.35
CA ALA A 110 -46.97 21.82 -11.58
C ALA A 110 -46.68 21.05 -10.28
N TYR A 111 -46.17 21.73 -9.25
CA TYR A 111 -46.02 21.14 -7.91
C TYR A 111 -47.37 20.74 -7.31
N ASN A 112 -48.35 21.64 -7.32
CA ASN A 112 -49.72 21.40 -6.84
C ASN A 112 -50.42 20.24 -7.56
N ASP A 113 -50.08 20.02 -8.83
CA ASP A 113 -50.61 18.92 -9.63
C ASP A 113 -49.89 17.60 -9.35
N LEU A 114 -48.55 17.59 -9.25
CA LEU A 114 -47.79 16.40 -8.90
C LEU A 114 -48.10 15.91 -7.47
N ILE A 115 -48.26 16.81 -6.50
CA ILE A 115 -48.52 16.43 -5.11
C ILE A 115 -49.91 15.82 -4.89
N ARG A 116 -50.88 16.03 -5.81
CA ARG A 116 -52.21 15.38 -5.77
C ARG A 116 -52.14 13.85 -5.90
N LEU A 117 -51.10 13.33 -6.56
CA LEU A 117 -50.87 11.89 -6.70
C LEU A 117 -50.64 11.17 -5.35
N LEU A 118 -50.44 11.92 -4.25
CA LEU A 118 -50.47 11.36 -2.88
C LEU A 118 -51.83 10.73 -2.54
N THR A 119 -52.89 11.21 -3.18
CA THR A 119 -54.25 10.70 -3.03
C THR A 119 -54.68 9.77 -4.18
N ASP A 120 -53.73 9.30 -5.02
CA ASP A 120 -53.99 8.28 -6.03
C ASP A 120 -54.51 6.99 -5.36
N GLN A 121 -55.15 6.10 -6.13
CA GLN A 121 -55.65 4.84 -5.61
C GLN A 121 -54.60 3.73 -5.67
N ASP A 122 -53.63 3.81 -6.59
CA ASP A 122 -52.55 2.82 -6.77
C ASP A 122 -51.35 3.14 -5.85
N ASP A 123 -50.96 2.19 -5.01
CA ASP A 123 -49.89 2.36 -4.02
C ASP A 123 -48.50 2.59 -4.62
N GLU A 124 -48.27 2.21 -5.87
CA GLU A 124 -47.04 2.50 -6.60
C GLU A 124 -47.05 3.97 -7.05
N VAL A 125 -48.19 4.45 -7.56
CA VAL A 125 -48.37 5.88 -7.93
C VAL A 125 -48.29 6.78 -6.69
N LYS A 126 -48.86 6.40 -5.55
CA LYS A 126 -48.72 7.13 -4.26
C LYS A 126 -47.27 7.31 -3.80
N SER A 127 -46.35 6.43 -4.22
CA SER A 127 -44.94 6.56 -3.85
C SER A 127 -44.19 7.60 -4.69
N TRP A 128 -44.73 8.01 -5.85
CA TRP A 128 -44.05 8.95 -6.74
C TRP A 128 -43.89 10.34 -6.16
N PRO A 129 -44.88 10.99 -5.51
CA PRO A 129 -44.68 12.33 -4.99
C PRO A 129 -43.67 12.42 -3.86
N ALA A 130 -43.33 11.31 -3.21
CA ALA A 130 -42.19 11.24 -2.31
C ALA A 130 -40.87 11.42 -3.11
N LYS A 131 -40.72 10.74 -4.24
CA LYS A 131 -39.60 10.97 -5.17
C LYS A 131 -39.66 12.37 -5.81
N VAL A 132 -40.83 12.87 -6.19
CA VAL A 132 -40.98 14.23 -6.72
C VAL A 132 -40.51 15.26 -5.69
N LEU A 133 -41.02 15.20 -4.45
CA LEU A 133 -40.59 16.08 -3.37
C LEU A 133 -39.07 16.06 -3.19
N MET A 134 -38.45 14.88 -3.19
CA MET A 134 -36.99 14.73 -3.11
C MET A 134 -36.27 15.47 -4.25
N ASP A 135 -36.72 15.27 -5.49
CA ASP A 135 -36.05 15.74 -6.70
C ASP A 135 -36.29 17.24 -6.95
N VAL A 136 -37.42 17.82 -6.51
CA VAL A 136 -37.84 19.18 -6.88
C VAL A 136 -37.93 20.19 -5.72
N PHE A 137 -37.73 19.80 -4.46
CA PHE A 137 -37.95 20.68 -3.30
C PHE A 137 -37.28 22.06 -3.42
N SER A 138 -36.00 22.08 -3.81
CA SER A 138 -35.22 23.31 -3.95
C SER A 138 -35.70 24.22 -5.09
N ASP A 139 -36.46 23.70 -6.05
CA ASP A 139 -37.09 24.41 -7.17
C ASP A 139 -38.53 24.88 -6.87
N VAL A 140 -39.18 24.40 -5.80
CA VAL A 140 -40.56 24.82 -5.45
C VAL A 140 -40.56 26.26 -4.92
N PRO A 141 -41.36 27.18 -5.49
CA PRO A 141 -41.43 28.56 -5.02
C PRO A 141 -41.92 28.68 -3.57
N ASP A 142 -42.95 27.93 -3.17
CA ASP A 142 -43.42 27.85 -1.79
C ASP A 142 -42.83 26.63 -1.06
N LYS A 143 -41.61 26.80 -0.53
CA LYS A 143 -40.94 25.79 0.30
C LYS A 143 -41.72 25.45 1.58
N GLN A 144 -42.55 26.35 2.12
CA GLN A 144 -43.36 26.06 3.31
C GLN A 144 -44.52 25.14 2.97
N GLN A 145 -45.18 25.34 1.82
CA GLN A 145 -46.17 24.40 1.31
C GLN A 145 -45.53 23.03 1.06
N ALA A 146 -44.39 22.98 0.35
CA ALA A 146 -43.72 21.72 0.05
C ALA A 146 -43.32 20.93 1.30
N TYR A 147 -42.86 21.65 2.34
CA TYR A 147 -42.57 21.05 3.64
C TYR A 147 -43.85 20.59 4.37
N ASN A 148 -44.93 21.38 4.38
CA ASN A 148 -46.22 20.96 4.95
C ASN A 148 -46.79 19.70 4.27
N ASP A 149 -46.59 19.57 2.96
CA ASP A 149 -46.98 18.39 2.19
C ASP A 149 -46.09 17.17 2.49
N LEU A 150 -44.80 17.36 2.79
CA LEU A 150 -43.95 16.31 3.36
C LEU A 150 -44.43 15.85 4.74
N ILE A 151 -44.89 16.76 5.61
CA ILE A 151 -45.41 16.39 6.93
C ILE A 151 -46.65 15.48 6.83
N ARG A 152 -47.48 15.65 5.79
CA ARG A 152 -48.59 14.71 5.51
C ARG A 152 -48.07 13.29 5.28
N LEU A 153 -46.95 13.14 4.55
CA LEU A 153 -46.33 11.84 4.26
C LEU A 153 -45.69 11.18 5.48
N ILE A 154 -45.12 11.98 6.37
CA ILE A 154 -44.62 11.52 7.68
C ILE A 154 -45.74 10.86 8.50
N THR A 155 -46.99 11.26 8.29
CA THR A 155 -48.18 10.69 8.97
C THR A 155 -48.99 9.69 8.14
N ASP A 156 -48.52 9.29 6.95
CA ASP A 156 -49.30 8.43 6.04
C ASP A 156 -49.49 7.01 6.60
N GLN A 157 -50.60 6.35 6.25
CA GLN A 157 -50.90 5.00 6.74
C GLN A 157 -49.92 3.94 6.18
N ASN A 158 -49.39 4.13 4.97
CA ASN A 158 -48.47 3.21 4.33
C ASN A 158 -47.04 3.43 4.84
N ARG A 159 -46.48 2.40 5.50
CA ARG A 159 -45.11 2.43 6.05
C ARG A 159 -44.05 2.83 5.01
N LYS A 160 -44.21 2.45 3.74
CA LYS A 160 -43.24 2.81 2.68
C LYS A 160 -43.21 4.30 2.43
N VAL A 161 -44.38 4.95 2.45
CA VAL A 161 -44.53 6.39 2.27
C VAL A 161 -43.87 7.14 3.44
N ARG A 162 -44.08 6.67 4.68
CA ARG A 162 -43.39 7.22 5.86
C ARG A 162 -41.86 7.05 5.79
N THR A 163 -41.37 5.88 5.38
CA THR A 163 -39.93 5.64 5.16
C THR A 163 -39.33 6.57 4.11
N TYR A 164 -40.00 6.76 2.97
CA TYR A 164 -39.54 7.71 1.95
C TYR A 164 -39.60 9.15 2.47
N ALA A 165 -40.62 9.53 3.25
CA ALA A 165 -40.71 10.84 3.89
C ALA A 165 -39.50 11.14 4.79
N SER A 166 -39.04 10.16 5.57
CA SER A 166 -37.81 10.26 6.37
C SER A 166 -36.56 10.51 5.50
N TYR A 167 -36.46 9.84 4.34
CA TYR A 167 -35.34 10.01 3.42
C TYR A 167 -35.35 11.37 2.69
N ILE A 168 -36.54 11.87 2.32
CA ILE A 168 -36.69 13.23 1.81
C ILE A 168 -36.23 14.22 2.88
N LEU A 169 -36.70 14.06 4.13
CA LEU A 169 -36.38 14.97 5.22
C LEU A 169 -34.87 15.05 5.46
N LYS A 170 -34.12 13.94 5.38
CA LYS A 170 -32.64 13.93 5.33
C LYS A 170 -32.10 14.86 4.23
N THR A 171 -32.62 14.70 3.02
CA THR A 171 -32.11 15.35 1.81
C THR A 171 -32.38 16.86 1.82
N ILE A 172 -33.54 17.27 2.33
CA ILE A 172 -33.99 18.67 2.30
C ILE A 172 -33.72 19.44 3.60
N PHE A 173 -33.23 18.80 4.67
CA PHE A 173 -33.18 19.36 6.02
C PHE A 173 -32.50 20.73 6.09
N SER A 174 -31.39 20.90 5.37
CA SER A 174 -30.63 22.15 5.33
C SER A 174 -31.40 23.32 4.69
N ASP A 175 -32.44 22.99 3.91
CA ASP A 175 -33.13 23.83 2.93
C ASP A 175 -34.58 24.19 3.34
N VAL A 176 -35.08 23.59 4.44
CA VAL A 176 -36.43 23.83 5.00
C VAL A 176 -36.55 25.22 5.65
N PRO A 177 -37.74 25.86 5.64
CA PRO A 177 -37.92 27.19 6.23
C PRO A 177 -37.72 27.26 7.76
N ASP A 178 -38.10 26.20 8.49
CA ASP A 178 -37.93 26.08 9.94
C ASP A 178 -37.26 24.75 10.31
N LYS A 179 -35.95 24.80 10.58
CA LYS A 179 -35.15 23.63 10.96
C LYS A 179 -35.53 23.04 12.32
N GLN A 180 -36.06 23.85 13.24
CA GLN A 180 -36.51 23.34 14.54
C GLN A 180 -37.84 22.60 14.39
N GLN A 181 -38.75 23.08 13.52
CA GLN A 181 -39.94 22.32 13.16
C GLN A 181 -39.57 21.02 12.44
N ALA A 182 -38.65 21.06 11.47
CA ALA A 182 -38.15 19.87 10.77
C ALA A 182 -37.54 18.84 11.71
N TYR A 183 -36.76 19.28 12.70
CA TYR A 183 -36.27 18.43 13.77
C TYR A 183 -37.41 17.84 14.61
N ASN A 184 -38.36 18.65 15.09
CA ASN A 184 -39.49 18.16 15.89
C ASN A 184 -40.35 17.13 15.13
N ASP A 185 -40.57 17.34 13.83
CA ASP A 185 -41.31 16.41 12.96
C ASP A 185 -40.51 15.12 12.67
N LEU A 186 -39.18 15.20 12.55
CA LEU A 186 -38.29 14.03 12.50
C LEU A 186 -38.35 13.20 13.79
N ILE A 187 -38.36 13.86 14.96
CA ILE A 187 -38.43 13.20 16.27
C ILE A 187 -39.79 12.50 16.52
N ARG A 188 -40.90 12.98 15.92
CA ARG A 188 -42.20 12.29 16.01
C ARG A 188 -42.14 10.86 15.48
N LEU A 189 -41.37 10.62 14.42
CA LEU A 189 -41.20 9.28 13.83
C LEU A 189 -40.50 8.28 14.76
N LEU A 190 -39.77 8.75 15.79
CA LEU A 190 -39.22 7.88 16.85
C LEU A 190 -40.30 7.25 17.74
N THR A 191 -41.56 7.63 17.56
CA THR A 191 -42.72 7.02 18.24
C THR A 191 -43.61 6.22 17.29
N ASP A 192 -43.15 5.96 16.06
CA ASP A 192 -43.89 5.13 15.09
C ASP A 192 -44.06 3.69 15.60
N GLN A 193 -45.21 3.09 15.25
CA GLN A 193 -45.54 1.71 15.60
C GLN A 193 -44.74 0.68 14.79
N ASN A 194 -44.12 1.09 13.68
CA ASN A 194 -43.28 0.23 12.86
C ASN A 194 -41.80 0.50 13.12
N ASP A 195 -41.08 -0.51 13.60
CA ASP A 195 -39.69 -0.35 14.04
C ASP A 195 -38.72 0.07 12.93
N GLU A 196 -38.98 -0.30 11.67
CA GLU A 196 -38.21 0.18 10.51
C GLU A 196 -38.33 1.72 10.39
N VAL A 197 -39.57 2.25 10.40
CA VAL A 197 -39.82 3.70 10.39
C VAL A 197 -39.25 4.37 11.64
N LYS A 198 -39.37 3.74 12.81
CA LYS A 198 -38.82 4.23 14.09
C LYS A 198 -37.29 4.34 14.10
N ALA A 199 -36.61 3.47 13.36
CA ALA A 199 -35.16 3.40 13.28
C ALA A 199 -34.55 4.45 12.33
N TRP A 200 -35.29 4.87 11.31
CA TRP A 200 -34.82 5.84 10.31
C TRP A 200 -34.39 7.20 10.88
N PRO A 201 -35.11 7.86 11.80
CA PRO A 201 -34.73 9.19 12.27
C PRO A 201 -33.37 9.25 12.98
N ALA A 202 -32.95 8.19 13.68
CA ALA A 202 -31.59 8.10 14.20
C ALA A 202 -30.56 8.22 13.06
N LYS A 203 -30.74 7.40 12.02
CA LYS A 203 -29.90 7.42 10.83
C LYS A 203 -29.94 8.75 10.07
N VAL A 204 -31.10 9.42 9.99
CA VAL A 204 -31.22 10.76 9.41
C VAL A 204 -30.43 11.78 10.22
N LEU A 205 -30.51 11.73 11.55
CA LEU A 205 -29.75 12.62 12.44
C LEU A 205 -28.23 12.50 12.21
N MET A 206 -27.71 11.31 11.89
CA MET A 206 -26.29 11.13 11.54
C MET A 206 -25.81 12.05 10.41
N ASP A 207 -26.65 12.29 9.41
CA ASP A 207 -26.32 13.15 8.28
C ASP A 207 -26.61 14.63 8.54
N VAL A 208 -27.65 14.95 9.33
CA VAL A 208 -28.15 16.33 9.50
C VAL A 208 -27.82 16.97 10.85
N PHE A 209 -27.12 16.28 11.77
CA PHE A 209 -26.84 16.77 13.14
C PHE A 209 -26.19 18.16 13.17
N SER A 210 -25.33 18.45 12.20
CA SER A 210 -24.65 19.74 12.05
C SER A 210 -25.61 20.91 11.80
N ASP A 211 -26.75 20.65 11.15
CA ASP A 211 -27.81 21.60 10.83
C ASP A 211 -28.91 21.71 11.91
N VAL A 212 -28.95 20.80 12.89
CA VAL A 212 -29.97 20.84 13.95
C VAL A 212 -29.74 22.04 14.87
N PRO A 213 -30.75 22.93 15.09
CA PRO A 213 -30.57 24.12 15.91
C PRO A 213 -30.24 23.83 17.38
N ASP A 214 -30.90 22.84 17.99
CA ASP A 214 -30.59 22.35 19.33
C ASP A 214 -29.90 20.97 19.29
N LYS A 215 -28.57 21.00 19.15
CA LYS A 215 -27.72 19.80 19.20
C LYS A 215 -27.78 19.07 20.55
N GLN A 216 -28.10 19.75 21.65
CA GLN A 216 -28.21 19.13 22.97
C GLN A 216 -29.50 18.32 23.09
N GLN A 217 -30.62 18.85 22.59
CA GLN A 217 -31.87 18.10 22.45
C GLN A 217 -31.69 16.88 21.53
N ALA A 218 -31.07 17.06 20.36
CA ALA A 218 -30.77 15.98 19.42
C ALA A 218 -29.94 14.86 20.04
N TYR A 219 -28.91 15.22 20.82
CA TYR A 219 -28.13 14.26 21.58
C TYR A 219 -29.00 13.50 22.60
N TYR A 220 -29.81 14.17 23.43
CA TYR A 220 -30.66 13.46 24.41
C TYR A 220 -31.74 12.59 23.78
N ASP A 221 -32.33 12.99 22.65
CA ASP A 221 -33.28 12.16 21.92
C ASP A 221 -32.60 10.88 21.37
N LEU A 222 -31.34 10.95 20.91
CA LEU A 222 -30.53 9.77 20.58
C LEU A 222 -30.19 8.90 21.80
N ILE A 223 -29.89 9.51 22.95
CA ILE A 223 -29.64 8.78 24.22
C ILE A 223 -30.88 8.00 24.70
N ARG A 224 -32.09 8.43 24.35
CA ARG A 224 -33.31 7.62 24.57
C ARG A 224 -33.32 6.38 23.67
N LEU A 225 -32.98 6.51 22.39
CA LEU A 225 -33.07 5.44 21.40
C LEU A 225 -32.09 4.29 21.62
N ILE A 226 -30.94 4.54 22.25
CA ILE A 226 -30.02 3.47 22.68
C ILE A 226 -30.56 2.63 23.84
N THR A 227 -31.80 2.86 24.27
CA THR A 227 -32.54 1.98 25.20
C THR A 227 -33.82 1.41 24.59
N ASP A 228 -34.04 1.57 23.27
CA ASP A 228 -35.21 1.01 22.60
C ASP A 228 -35.19 -0.53 22.56
N GLN A 229 -36.36 -1.13 22.50
CA GLN A 229 -36.50 -2.58 22.44
C GLN A 229 -36.04 -3.14 21.09
N ASP A 230 -36.22 -2.39 20.00
CA ASP A 230 -35.74 -2.82 18.68
C ASP A 230 -34.23 -2.65 18.53
N ARG A 231 -33.59 -3.71 18.05
CA ARG A 231 -32.15 -3.80 17.79
C ARG A 231 -31.68 -2.78 16.77
N ASN A 232 -32.40 -2.57 15.67
CA ASN A 232 -31.98 -1.67 14.59
C ASN A 232 -32.04 -0.21 15.05
N VAL A 233 -33.04 0.15 15.84
CA VAL A 233 -33.14 1.47 16.50
C VAL A 233 -31.91 1.71 17.38
N ARG A 234 -31.54 0.76 18.25
CA ARG A 234 -30.32 0.87 19.07
C ARG A 234 -29.05 0.93 18.23
N THR A 235 -28.93 0.10 17.19
CA THR A 235 -27.76 0.08 16.29
C THR A 235 -27.56 1.42 15.58
N TYR A 236 -28.58 1.99 14.94
CA TYR A 236 -28.44 3.28 14.27
C TYR A 236 -28.24 4.43 15.25
N ALA A 237 -28.86 4.40 16.43
CA ALA A 237 -28.60 5.42 17.46
C ALA A 237 -27.15 5.35 17.97
N ALA A 238 -26.60 4.15 18.18
CA ALA A 238 -25.20 3.94 18.55
C ALA A 238 -24.23 4.37 17.43
N GLU A 239 -24.51 4.05 16.16
CA GLU A 239 -23.76 4.51 14.97
C GLU A 239 -23.82 6.04 14.79
N THR A 240 -24.95 6.65 15.15
CA THR A 240 -25.15 8.10 15.07
C THR A 240 -24.37 8.83 16.15
N LEU A 241 -24.55 8.46 17.42
CA LEU A 241 -23.77 8.97 18.56
C LEU A 241 -22.26 8.82 18.33
N THR A 242 -21.90 7.72 17.69
CA THR A 242 -20.55 7.41 17.22
C THR A 242 -20.01 8.47 16.26
N THR A 243 -20.76 8.79 15.20
CA THR A 243 -20.32 9.73 14.16
C THR A 243 -20.31 11.19 14.65
N ILE A 244 -21.23 11.57 15.52
CA ILE A 244 -21.40 12.96 15.99
C ILE A 244 -20.54 13.33 17.21
N PHE A 245 -19.70 12.43 17.75
CA PHE A 245 -18.97 12.65 19.02
C PHE A 245 -18.18 13.97 19.06
N SER A 246 -17.64 14.43 17.94
CA SER A 246 -16.91 15.70 17.85
C SER A 246 -17.79 16.94 18.02
N ASP A 247 -19.09 16.83 17.72
CA ASP A 247 -20.09 17.91 17.74
C ASP A 247 -20.94 17.93 19.03
N VAL A 248 -20.78 16.95 19.93
CA VAL A 248 -21.59 16.89 21.17
C VAL A 248 -21.17 17.98 22.18
N PRO A 249 -22.12 18.69 22.83
CA PRO A 249 -21.78 19.74 23.80
C PRO A 249 -21.06 19.22 25.06
N ASP A 250 -21.33 17.99 25.48
CA ASP A 250 -20.73 17.35 26.66
C ASP A 250 -20.05 16.03 26.27
N LYS A 251 -18.73 16.11 26.02
CA LYS A 251 -17.90 14.94 25.68
C LYS A 251 -17.79 13.93 26.83
N GLN A 252 -17.94 14.34 28.09
CA GLN A 252 -17.87 13.41 29.22
C GLN A 252 -19.16 12.58 29.32
N GLN A 253 -20.31 13.22 29.13
CA GLN A 253 -21.59 12.49 29.04
C GLN A 253 -21.61 11.57 27.82
N ALA A 254 -21.13 12.03 26.66
CA ALA A 254 -21.00 11.18 25.46
C ALA A 254 -20.09 9.97 25.70
N TYR A 255 -18.96 10.14 26.38
CA TYR A 255 -18.11 9.03 26.79
C TYR A 255 -18.86 8.02 27.67
N ASN A 256 -19.56 8.49 28.72
CA ASN A 256 -20.32 7.65 29.63
C ASN A 256 -21.41 6.81 28.92
N ASP A 257 -22.12 7.41 27.97
CA ASP A 257 -23.15 6.72 27.19
C ASP A 257 -22.55 5.70 26.19
N LEU A 258 -21.40 6.00 25.56
CA LEU A 258 -20.67 5.01 24.74
C LEU A 258 -20.16 3.82 25.56
N ILE A 259 -19.68 4.05 26.79
CA ILE A 259 -19.25 2.98 27.70
C ILE A 259 -20.43 2.10 28.15
N ARG A 260 -21.61 2.70 28.35
CA ARG A 260 -22.85 1.95 28.62
C ARG A 260 -23.27 1.09 27.43
N LEU A 261 -23.16 1.61 26.20
CA LEU A 261 -23.46 0.89 24.96
C LEU A 261 -22.55 -0.32 24.70
N LEU A 262 -21.30 -0.32 25.19
CA LEU A 262 -20.46 -1.53 25.12
C LEU A 262 -21.10 -2.72 25.85
N THR A 263 -21.96 -2.48 26.84
CA THR A 263 -22.67 -3.53 27.60
C THR A 263 -24.10 -3.79 27.11
N ASP A 264 -24.44 -3.40 25.87
CA ASP A 264 -25.72 -3.79 25.24
C ASP A 264 -25.83 -5.33 25.12
N GLN A 265 -27.03 -5.86 24.97
CA GLN A 265 -27.24 -7.30 24.72
C GLN A 265 -26.87 -7.73 23.29
N ASP A 266 -26.97 -6.83 22.31
CA ASP A 266 -26.77 -7.12 20.89
C ASP A 266 -25.37 -6.74 20.40
N ASP A 267 -24.63 -7.71 19.85
CA ASP A 267 -23.22 -7.50 19.46
C ASP A 267 -23.02 -6.44 18.37
N GLU A 268 -23.98 -6.28 17.44
CA GLU A 268 -23.95 -5.22 16.41
C GLU A 268 -24.04 -3.82 17.02
N VAL A 269 -24.71 -3.66 18.17
CA VAL A 269 -24.75 -2.38 18.91
C VAL A 269 -23.39 -2.11 19.54
N LYS A 270 -22.73 -3.12 20.13
CA LYS A 270 -21.41 -3.02 20.79
C LYS A 270 -20.29 -2.57 19.83
N VAL A 271 -20.36 -2.91 18.55
CA VAL A 271 -19.30 -2.60 17.56
C VAL A 271 -19.10 -1.09 17.37
N TRP A 272 -20.17 -0.30 17.39
CA TRP A 272 -20.13 1.14 17.13
C TRP A 272 -19.39 1.96 18.20
N PRO A 273 -19.75 1.92 19.50
CA PRO A 273 -19.00 2.61 20.53
C PRO A 273 -17.56 2.09 20.62
N ALA A 274 -17.31 0.80 20.37
CA ALA A 274 -15.96 0.25 20.38
C ALA A 274 -15.06 0.88 19.31
N LYS A 275 -15.58 1.13 18.10
CA LYS A 275 -14.85 1.84 17.03
C LYS A 275 -14.48 3.25 17.47
N VAL A 276 -15.45 4.02 17.97
CA VAL A 276 -15.22 5.41 18.35
C VAL A 276 -14.29 5.54 19.54
N LEU A 277 -14.40 4.66 20.51
CA LEU A 277 -13.49 4.64 21.67
C LEU A 277 -12.05 4.26 21.30
N MET A 278 -11.76 3.76 20.09
CA MET A 278 -10.38 3.68 19.59
C MET A 278 -9.86 5.03 19.07
N ASP A 279 -10.74 5.88 18.51
CA ASP A 279 -10.37 7.15 17.88
C ASP A 279 -10.44 8.35 18.85
N VAL A 280 -11.41 8.39 19.76
CA VAL A 280 -11.73 9.56 20.61
C VAL A 280 -11.30 9.43 22.07
N PHE A 281 -10.61 8.35 22.47
CA PHE A 281 -10.18 8.16 23.86
C PHE A 281 -9.29 9.31 24.37
N SER A 282 -8.45 9.85 23.48
CA SER A 282 -7.56 10.98 23.75
C SER A 282 -8.30 12.29 24.07
N ASP A 283 -9.53 12.42 23.56
CA ASP A 283 -10.45 13.55 23.69
C ASP A 283 -11.34 13.50 24.95
N VAL A 284 -11.34 12.38 25.68
CA VAL A 284 -12.15 12.21 26.90
C VAL A 284 -11.61 13.13 28.01
N PRO A 285 -12.43 14.02 28.60
CA PRO A 285 -11.99 14.93 29.65
C PRO A 285 -11.44 14.22 30.90
N ASP A 286 -12.17 13.24 31.46
CA ASP A 286 -11.69 12.43 32.58
C ASP A 286 -10.98 11.15 32.10
N LYS A 287 -9.69 11.29 31.83
CA LYS A 287 -8.81 10.17 31.44
C LYS A 287 -8.63 9.12 32.54
N GLN A 288 -8.82 9.47 33.82
CA GLN A 288 -8.69 8.52 34.92
C GLN A 288 -9.94 7.65 35.04
N GLN A 289 -11.13 8.23 34.89
CA GLN A 289 -12.36 7.46 34.74
C GLN A 289 -12.25 6.56 33.50
N ALA A 290 -11.83 7.10 32.36
CA ALA A 290 -11.80 6.36 31.11
C ALA A 290 -10.87 5.13 31.16
N TYR A 291 -9.76 5.28 31.86
CA TYR A 291 -8.83 4.20 32.17
C TYR A 291 -9.46 3.14 33.10
N ASN A 292 -10.11 3.56 34.19
CA ASN A 292 -10.77 2.65 35.13
C ASN A 292 -11.91 1.85 34.46
N ASP A 293 -12.68 2.49 33.59
CA ASP A 293 -13.74 1.84 32.81
C ASP A 293 -13.16 0.82 31.83
N LEU A 294 -12.04 1.11 31.17
CA LEU A 294 -11.36 0.13 30.32
C LEU A 294 -10.86 -1.08 31.13
N ILE A 295 -10.24 -0.87 32.30
CA ILE A 295 -9.83 -1.97 33.19
C ILE A 295 -11.03 -2.84 33.60
N ARG A 296 -12.18 -2.22 33.93
CA ARG A 296 -13.43 -2.93 34.23
C ARG A 296 -13.88 -3.80 33.05
N LEU A 297 -13.91 -3.25 31.83
CA LEU A 297 -14.35 -3.95 30.62
C LEU A 297 -13.43 -5.13 30.22
N LEU A 298 -12.13 -5.07 30.52
CA LEU A 298 -11.21 -6.21 30.36
C LEU A 298 -11.54 -7.40 31.28
N THR A 299 -12.31 -7.16 32.34
CA THR A 299 -12.74 -8.16 33.33
C THR A 299 -14.24 -8.46 33.28
N ASP A 300 -14.92 -8.01 32.22
CA ASP A 300 -16.35 -8.26 32.03
C ASP A 300 -16.63 -9.77 31.91
N GLN A 301 -17.89 -10.18 32.14
CA GLN A 301 -18.29 -11.57 31.94
C GLN A 301 -18.50 -11.88 30.46
N ASP A 302 -18.93 -10.91 29.66
CA ASP A 302 -19.19 -11.05 28.23
C ASP A 302 -17.87 -11.02 27.41
N ASP A 303 -17.65 -12.08 26.61
CA ASP A 303 -16.48 -12.22 25.73
C ASP A 303 -16.42 -11.16 24.61
N ASN A 304 -17.55 -10.71 24.08
CA ASN A 304 -17.56 -9.65 23.07
C ASN A 304 -17.18 -8.29 23.70
N VAL A 305 -17.56 -8.04 24.95
CA VAL A 305 -17.13 -6.85 25.70
C VAL A 305 -15.62 -6.89 25.94
N LYS A 306 -15.10 -8.01 26.46
CA LYS A 306 -13.66 -8.24 26.64
C LYS A 306 -12.88 -8.10 25.32
N TYR A 307 -13.40 -8.65 24.22
CA TYR A 307 -12.79 -8.54 22.89
C TYR A 307 -12.64 -7.09 22.42
N TRP A 308 -13.69 -6.27 22.58
CA TRP A 308 -13.64 -4.85 22.22
C TRP A 308 -12.74 -4.05 23.17
N ALA A 309 -12.75 -4.34 24.48
CA ALA A 309 -11.80 -3.77 25.43
C ALA A 309 -10.35 -4.08 25.06
N PHE A 310 -10.06 -5.30 24.59
CA PHE A 310 -8.75 -5.68 24.05
C PHE A 310 -8.37 -4.90 22.79
N GLN A 311 -9.30 -4.61 21.88
CA GLN A 311 -9.02 -3.76 20.72
C GLN A 311 -8.75 -2.31 21.14
N ILE A 312 -9.63 -1.71 21.95
CA ILE A 312 -9.46 -0.34 22.47
C ILE A 312 -8.09 -0.20 23.14
N LEU A 313 -7.78 -1.07 24.11
CA LEU A 313 -6.51 -1.07 24.83
C LEU A 313 -5.30 -1.21 23.89
N ARG A 314 -5.39 -2.04 22.84
CA ARG A 314 -4.32 -2.20 21.84
C ARG A 314 -4.01 -0.91 21.08
N TYR A 315 -5.01 -0.10 20.74
CA TYR A 315 -4.81 1.15 20.02
C TYR A 315 -4.31 2.27 20.94
N ILE A 316 -4.88 2.42 22.14
CA ILE A 316 -4.61 3.56 23.02
C ILE A 316 -3.40 3.38 23.96
N TYR A 317 -2.76 2.20 23.98
CA TYR A 317 -1.75 1.86 25.00
C TYR A 317 -0.58 2.85 25.11
N SER A 318 -0.18 3.46 24.00
CA SER A 318 0.86 4.51 23.96
C SER A 318 0.52 5.72 24.83
N ASP A 319 -0.77 6.02 24.95
CA ASP A 319 -1.27 7.27 25.52
C ASP A 319 -1.66 7.11 26.99
N LEU A 320 -1.66 5.86 27.49
CA LEU A 320 -1.97 5.55 28.89
C LEU A 320 -0.88 6.06 29.84
N PRO A 321 -1.26 6.67 30.99
CA PRO A 321 -0.30 7.15 31.99
C PRO A 321 0.38 6.01 32.75
N ASP A 322 -0.38 4.98 33.16
CA ASP A 322 0.15 3.71 33.67
C ASP A 322 0.06 2.64 32.59
N LYS A 323 1.23 2.19 32.12
CA LYS A 323 1.40 1.11 31.15
C LYS A 323 1.60 -0.26 31.82
N GLN A 324 1.99 -0.29 33.10
CA GLN A 324 2.32 -1.51 33.82
C GLN A 324 1.08 -2.24 34.35
N GLN A 325 0.08 -1.52 34.85
CA GLN A 325 -1.16 -2.16 35.33
C GLN A 325 -1.93 -2.90 34.21
N PRO A 326 -2.17 -2.35 33.00
CA PRO A 326 -2.88 -3.08 31.95
C PRO A 326 -2.09 -4.31 31.47
N TRP A 327 -0.76 -4.24 31.47
CA TRP A 327 0.09 -5.40 31.22
C TRP A 327 -0.16 -6.51 32.25
N ASN A 328 -0.17 -6.16 33.53
CA ASN A 328 -0.37 -7.12 34.62
C ASN A 328 -1.75 -7.78 34.56
N GLU A 329 -2.83 -7.03 34.29
CA GLU A 329 -4.17 -7.60 34.12
C GLU A 329 -4.27 -8.50 32.88
N LEU A 330 -3.68 -8.11 31.75
CA LEU A 330 -3.63 -8.97 30.55
C LEU A 330 -2.84 -10.27 30.76
N ILE A 331 -1.73 -10.23 31.52
CA ILE A 331 -0.96 -11.44 31.87
C ILE A 331 -1.77 -12.35 32.78
N LYS A 332 -2.47 -11.80 33.78
CA LYS A 332 -3.38 -12.55 34.65
C LYS A 332 -4.52 -13.18 33.85
N PHE A 333 -5.13 -12.44 32.93
CA PHE A 333 -6.16 -12.94 32.01
C PHE A 333 -5.63 -14.06 31.11
N ALA A 334 -4.46 -13.88 30.51
CA ALA A 334 -3.82 -14.89 29.66
C ALA A 334 -3.43 -16.17 30.44
N ALA A 335 -3.15 -16.08 31.73
CA ALA A 335 -2.81 -17.22 32.59
C ALA A 335 -4.01 -18.03 33.07
N ASP A 336 -5.22 -17.46 33.08
CA ASP A 336 -6.44 -18.13 33.54
C ASP A 336 -6.98 -19.10 32.47
N GLU A 337 -6.75 -20.41 32.66
CA GLU A 337 -7.17 -21.48 31.74
C GLU A 337 -8.67 -21.51 31.41
N SER A 338 -9.53 -20.82 32.18
CA SER A 338 -10.99 -20.81 31.95
C SER A 338 -11.47 -19.83 30.87
N ASN A 339 -10.62 -18.89 30.41
CA ASN A 339 -11.00 -17.90 29.40
C ASN A 339 -10.68 -18.38 27.97
N ASP A 340 -11.66 -18.39 27.07
CA ASP A 340 -11.39 -18.72 25.66
C ASP A 340 -10.63 -17.61 24.92
N LEU A 341 -10.70 -16.36 25.41
CA LEU A 341 -10.01 -15.21 24.84
C LEU A 341 -8.53 -15.06 25.26
N ARG A 342 -7.94 -16.00 26.02
CA ARG A 342 -6.50 -15.95 26.40
C ARG A 342 -5.57 -15.70 25.21
N PRO A 343 -5.74 -16.34 24.03
CA PRO A 343 -4.91 -16.05 22.88
C PRO A 343 -5.05 -14.59 22.41
N THR A 344 -6.22 -13.98 22.56
CA THR A 344 -6.46 -12.57 22.19
C THR A 344 -5.75 -11.62 23.16
N ALA A 345 -5.75 -11.91 24.47
CA ALA A 345 -4.93 -11.17 25.42
C ALA A 345 -3.42 -11.25 25.09
N VAL A 346 -2.90 -12.44 24.76
CA VAL A 346 -1.49 -12.59 24.33
C VAL A 346 -1.19 -11.92 23.00
N TRP A 347 -2.16 -11.86 22.08
CA TRP A 347 -2.04 -11.07 20.85
C TRP A 347 -1.83 -9.59 21.15
N VAL A 348 -2.65 -9.04 22.04
CA VAL A 348 -2.64 -7.63 22.46
C VAL A 348 -1.34 -7.28 23.20
N LEU A 349 -0.91 -8.13 24.13
CA LEU A 349 0.41 -8.04 24.80
C LEU A 349 1.56 -7.93 23.80
N SER A 350 1.49 -8.62 22.65
CA SER A 350 2.54 -8.55 21.61
C SER A 350 2.69 -7.17 20.95
N TYR A 351 1.68 -6.30 21.00
CA TYR A 351 1.75 -4.90 20.54
C TYR A 351 2.31 -3.97 21.61
N MET A 352 2.01 -4.26 22.87
CA MET A 352 2.38 -3.44 24.03
C MET A 352 3.84 -3.61 24.45
N VAL A 353 4.41 -4.78 24.19
CA VAL A 353 5.63 -5.25 24.86
C VAL A 353 6.84 -4.32 24.76
N SER A 354 7.01 -3.57 23.67
CA SER A 354 8.13 -2.60 23.52
C SER A 354 7.95 -1.29 24.30
N GLN A 355 6.77 -1.08 24.89
CA GLN A 355 6.38 0.14 25.61
C GLN A 355 6.16 -0.09 27.11
N VAL A 356 6.19 -1.34 27.59
CA VAL A 356 6.12 -1.70 29.02
C VAL A 356 7.37 -1.18 29.74
N PRO A 357 7.25 -0.50 30.90
CA PRO A 357 8.41 -0.03 31.66
C PRO A 357 9.35 -1.16 32.08
N ASP A 358 8.83 -2.25 32.68
CA ASP A 358 9.65 -3.41 33.03
C ASP A 358 9.73 -4.45 31.90
N GLN A 359 10.72 -4.26 31.04
CA GLN A 359 11.08 -5.17 29.95
C GLN A 359 11.53 -6.57 30.42
N GLN A 360 11.99 -6.72 31.67
CA GLN A 360 12.44 -8.01 32.19
C GLN A 360 11.27 -8.80 32.78
N GLN A 361 10.35 -8.14 33.49
CA GLN A 361 9.08 -8.72 33.89
C GLN A 361 8.29 -9.15 32.64
N ALA A 362 8.15 -8.27 31.64
CA ALA A 362 7.44 -8.57 30.41
C ALA A 362 7.99 -9.81 29.67
N TRP A 363 9.32 -9.95 29.63
CA TRP A 363 9.98 -11.15 29.13
C TRP A 363 9.65 -12.40 29.96
N ASN A 364 9.81 -12.33 31.29
CA ASN A 364 9.57 -13.45 32.20
C ASN A 364 8.11 -13.93 32.16
N ASP A 365 7.16 -13.02 32.03
CA ASP A 365 5.73 -13.33 31.96
C ASP A 365 5.36 -14.00 30.63
N LEU A 366 5.83 -13.48 29.50
CA LEU A 366 5.65 -14.14 28.20
C LEU A 366 6.33 -15.51 28.13
N ILE A 367 7.49 -15.69 28.77
CA ILE A 367 8.19 -17.00 28.83
C ILE A 367 7.31 -18.07 29.49
N LYS A 368 6.60 -17.74 30.58
CA LYS A 368 5.67 -18.69 31.24
C LYS A 368 4.61 -19.18 30.24
N LEU A 369 4.06 -18.27 29.43
CA LEU A 369 3.03 -18.55 28.43
C LEU A 369 3.53 -19.36 27.21
N THR A 370 4.85 -19.54 27.03
CA THR A 370 5.38 -20.41 25.96
C THR A 370 5.25 -21.91 26.23
N SER A 371 4.91 -22.29 27.47
CA SER A 371 4.69 -23.67 27.91
C SER A 371 3.19 -23.95 28.20
N ASP A 372 2.29 -23.14 27.65
CA ASP A 372 0.85 -23.29 27.86
C ASP A 372 0.27 -24.55 27.19
N ARG A 373 -0.87 -25.02 27.69
CA ARG A 373 -1.62 -26.12 27.07
C ARG A 373 -2.23 -25.72 25.72
N SER A 374 -2.61 -24.46 25.56
CA SER A 374 -3.14 -23.93 24.30
C SER A 374 -2.00 -23.64 23.33
N SER A 375 -2.04 -24.30 22.17
CA SER A 375 -1.11 -24.06 21.06
C SER A 375 -1.16 -22.62 20.56
N LEU A 376 -2.34 -21.99 20.59
CA LEU A 376 -2.54 -20.60 20.13
C LEU A 376 -1.98 -19.58 21.14
N VAL A 377 -2.07 -19.86 22.44
CA VAL A 377 -1.38 -19.08 23.49
C VAL A 377 0.14 -19.19 23.31
N CYS A 378 0.65 -20.43 23.17
CA CYS A 378 2.08 -20.66 22.93
C CYS A 378 2.60 -19.95 21.68
N LEU A 379 1.88 -20.04 20.56
CA LEU A 379 2.24 -19.42 19.29
C LEU A 379 2.36 -17.91 19.46
N ARG A 380 1.36 -17.27 20.07
CA ARG A 380 1.32 -15.82 20.25
C ARG A 380 2.35 -15.35 21.28
N ALA A 381 2.64 -16.13 22.32
CA ALA A 381 3.69 -15.85 23.30
C ALA A 381 5.10 -15.96 22.69
N ASN A 382 5.38 -17.01 21.92
CA ASN A 382 6.63 -17.15 21.17
C ASN A 382 6.78 -16.02 20.13
N TYR A 383 5.72 -15.66 19.41
CA TYR A 383 5.76 -14.51 18.50
C TYR A 383 6.08 -13.19 19.20
N ALA A 384 5.46 -12.93 20.36
CA ALA A 384 5.73 -11.76 21.18
C ALA A 384 7.20 -11.72 21.65
N LEU A 385 7.75 -12.84 22.14
CA LEU A 385 9.17 -12.95 22.52
C LEU A 385 10.13 -12.77 21.34
N GLY A 386 9.74 -13.19 20.15
CA GLY A 386 10.45 -12.87 18.91
C GLY A 386 10.54 -11.35 18.71
N LYS A 387 9.41 -10.63 18.83
CA LYS A 387 9.40 -9.15 18.77
C LYS A 387 10.25 -8.50 19.87
N VAL A 388 10.20 -8.98 21.11
CA VAL A 388 11.06 -8.47 22.20
C VAL A 388 12.53 -8.71 21.90
N SER A 389 12.87 -9.86 21.30
CA SER A 389 14.25 -10.17 20.93
C SER A 389 14.76 -9.24 19.83
N ILE A 390 13.93 -8.89 18.85
CA ILE A 390 14.23 -7.83 17.87
C ILE A 390 14.39 -6.46 18.55
N PHE A 391 13.50 -6.07 19.45
CA PHE A 391 13.66 -4.82 20.22
C PHE A 391 14.96 -4.79 21.05
N LYS A 392 15.35 -5.91 21.65
CA LYS A 392 16.63 -6.03 22.37
C LYS A 392 17.83 -5.99 21.41
N ALA A 393 17.73 -6.59 20.22
CA ALA A 393 18.75 -6.47 19.17
C ALA A 393 18.91 -5.02 18.67
N SER A 394 17.79 -4.31 18.45
CA SER A 394 17.77 -2.90 18.04
C SER A 394 18.39 -1.96 19.08
N ARG A 395 18.55 -2.42 20.34
CA ARG A 395 19.19 -1.68 21.43
C ARG A 395 20.55 -2.26 21.87
N ALA A 396 21.05 -3.32 21.22
CA ALA A 396 22.30 -3.96 21.61
C ALA A 396 23.52 -3.04 21.41
N GLU A 397 24.42 -3.02 22.39
CA GLU A 397 25.61 -2.16 22.41
C GLU A 397 26.81 -2.74 21.64
N ASN A 398 26.84 -4.05 21.42
CA ASN A 398 27.96 -4.77 20.80
C ASN A 398 27.49 -5.91 19.89
N GLU A 399 28.40 -6.36 19.00
CA GLU A 399 28.17 -7.38 17.96
C GLU A 399 27.69 -8.73 18.52
N GLU A 400 28.28 -9.19 19.64
CA GLU A 400 27.96 -10.48 20.28
C GLU A 400 26.53 -10.48 20.85
N SER A 401 26.19 -9.46 21.65
CA SER A 401 24.85 -9.28 22.21
C SER A 401 23.81 -9.08 21.10
N TYR A 402 24.12 -8.28 20.08
CA TYR A 402 23.26 -8.11 18.90
C TYR A 402 22.95 -9.44 18.22
N LYS A 403 23.99 -10.24 17.93
CA LYS A 403 23.86 -11.56 17.32
C LYS A 403 23.02 -12.50 18.18
N GLU A 404 23.32 -12.60 19.47
CA GLU A 404 22.57 -13.42 20.43
C GLU A 404 21.09 -13.03 20.47
N LYS A 405 20.76 -11.72 20.45
CA LYS A 405 19.35 -11.28 20.48
C LYS A 405 18.64 -11.54 19.13
N LEU A 406 19.32 -11.40 18.00
CA LEU A 406 18.76 -11.76 16.69
C LEU A 406 18.53 -13.28 16.55
N GLU A 407 19.46 -14.10 17.02
CA GLU A 407 19.34 -15.57 17.02
C GLU A 407 18.22 -16.05 17.96
N ASN A 408 18.08 -15.43 19.14
CA ASN A 408 16.93 -15.63 20.01
C ASN A 408 15.61 -15.30 19.29
N ALA A 409 15.55 -14.17 18.57
CA ALA A 409 14.35 -13.79 17.82
C ALA A 409 13.96 -14.86 16.79
N ILE A 410 14.93 -15.34 16.00
CA ILE A 410 14.74 -16.41 15.02
C ILE A 410 14.26 -17.70 15.70
N SER A 411 14.86 -18.08 16.84
CA SER A 411 14.44 -19.26 17.62
C SER A 411 12.98 -19.17 18.09
N PHE A 412 12.55 -17.99 18.57
CA PHE A 412 11.18 -17.76 18.99
C PHE A 412 10.19 -17.73 17.83
N PHE A 413 10.52 -17.09 16.70
CA PHE A 413 9.69 -17.15 15.50
C PHE A 413 9.60 -18.58 14.91
N GLU A 414 10.64 -19.40 15.07
CA GLU A 414 10.63 -20.81 14.67
C GLU A 414 9.74 -21.68 15.58
N LYS A 415 9.72 -21.41 16.88
CA LYS A 415 8.76 -22.07 17.79
C LYS A 415 7.32 -21.68 17.43
N ALA A 416 7.08 -20.39 17.19
CA ALA A 416 5.77 -19.89 16.76
C ALA A 416 5.34 -20.48 15.40
N SER A 417 6.24 -20.63 14.43
CA SER A 417 5.89 -21.19 13.11
C SER A 417 5.48 -22.66 13.17
N LYS A 418 6.15 -23.47 14.01
CA LYS A 418 5.86 -24.90 14.22
C LYS A 418 4.54 -25.18 14.94
N GLN A 419 3.92 -24.18 15.55
CA GLN A 419 2.72 -24.34 16.39
C GLN A 419 1.41 -24.03 15.65
N SER A 420 1.42 -23.77 14.33
CA SER A 420 0.21 -23.56 13.53
C SER A 420 -0.03 -24.67 12.52
N SER A 421 -1.28 -25.14 12.43
CA SER A 421 -1.81 -25.90 11.28
C SER A 421 -2.46 -25.02 10.21
N ASN A 422 -2.78 -23.76 10.53
CA ASN A 422 -3.53 -22.86 9.66
C ASN A 422 -2.66 -21.71 9.15
N GLU A 423 -2.67 -21.50 7.84
CA GLU A 423 -1.77 -20.54 7.17
C GLU A 423 -2.20 -19.07 7.26
N PHE A 424 -3.37 -18.77 7.83
CA PHE A 424 -3.97 -17.43 7.77
C PHE A 424 -3.72 -16.58 9.03
N GLU A 425 -3.30 -17.17 10.16
CA GLU A 425 -3.19 -16.44 11.45
C GLU A 425 -1.77 -16.28 11.99
N ASN A 426 -0.73 -16.85 11.38
CA ASN A 426 0.59 -16.88 11.98
C ASN A 426 1.54 -15.79 11.42
N PRO A 427 1.74 -14.65 12.11
CA PRO A 427 2.64 -13.59 11.64
C PRO A 427 4.12 -13.99 11.63
N ALA A 428 4.51 -15.08 12.31
CA ALA A 428 5.86 -15.61 12.22
C ALA A 428 6.19 -16.13 10.80
N GLN A 429 5.18 -16.39 9.95
CA GLN A 429 5.38 -16.73 8.52
C GLN A 429 6.22 -15.70 7.77
N PHE A 430 6.09 -14.41 8.08
CA PHE A 430 6.95 -13.38 7.51
C PHE A 430 8.24 -13.25 8.32
N CYS A 431 8.12 -13.07 9.64
CA CYS A 431 9.27 -12.72 10.48
C CYS A 431 10.36 -13.80 10.49
N LEU A 432 10.01 -15.09 10.49
CA LEU A 432 10.99 -16.17 10.51
C LEU A 432 11.90 -16.19 9.26
N PRO A 433 11.38 -16.35 8.03
CA PRO A 433 12.21 -16.34 6.83
C PRO A 433 12.87 -14.97 6.61
N PHE A 434 12.19 -13.86 6.94
CA PHE A 434 12.78 -12.52 6.86
C PHE A 434 14.04 -12.36 7.73
N TYR A 435 13.97 -12.66 9.03
CA TYR A 435 15.15 -12.52 9.89
C TYR A 435 16.19 -13.61 9.63
N ARG A 436 15.81 -14.80 9.16
CA ARG A 436 16.76 -15.82 8.69
C ARG A 436 17.53 -15.38 7.44
N SER A 437 16.87 -14.81 6.44
CA SER A 437 17.56 -14.32 5.23
C SER A 437 18.54 -13.22 5.61
N PHE A 438 18.14 -12.26 6.45
CA PHE A 438 19.01 -11.20 6.94
C PHE A 438 20.17 -11.70 7.80
N HIS A 439 19.93 -12.60 8.76
CA HIS A 439 20.99 -13.23 9.57
C HIS A 439 22.00 -13.97 8.69
N SER A 440 21.53 -14.76 7.71
CA SER A 440 22.41 -15.42 6.75
C SER A 440 23.23 -14.41 5.94
N ILE A 441 22.64 -13.32 5.44
CA ILE A 441 23.38 -12.28 4.67
C ILE A 441 24.54 -11.67 5.47
N ILE A 442 24.34 -11.40 6.77
CA ILE A 442 25.35 -10.71 7.60
C ILE A 442 26.34 -11.65 8.29
N PHE A 443 25.99 -12.92 8.54
CA PHE A 443 26.83 -13.89 9.27
C PHE A 443 27.28 -15.14 8.49
N ARG A 444 26.64 -15.51 7.37
CA ARG A 444 26.95 -16.73 6.59
C ARG A 444 27.37 -16.35 5.16
N ARG A 445 28.62 -16.64 4.79
CA ARG A 445 29.27 -16.20 3.53
C ARG A 445 28.73 -16.92 2.27
N GLN A 446 29.60 -17.49 1.42
CA GLN A 446 29.24 -18.14 0.15
C GLN A 446 28.33 -19.38 0.30
N GLU A 447 28.33 -20.01 1.48
CA GLU A 447 27.64 -21.29 1.74
C GLU A 447 26.10 -21.17 1.83
N ALA A 448 25.55 -19.96 2.01
CA ALA A 448 24.13 -19.75 2.30
C ALA A 448 23.25 -19.35 1.09
N LYS A 449 23.77 -19.43 -0.15
CA LYS A 449 23.06 -18.92 -1.35
C LYS A 449 21.67 -19.53 -1.57
N GLU A 450 21.56 -20.86 -1.42
CA GLU A 450 20.28 -21.57 -1.55
C GLU A 450 19.36 -21.29 -0.36
N GLU A 451 19.91 -21.20 0.86
CA GLU A 451 19.15 -20.84 2.07
C GLU A 451 18.53 -19.44 1.96
N VAL A 452 19.32 -18.42 1.60
CA VAL A 452 18.85 -17.04 1.44
C VAL A 452 17.81 -16.94 0.32
N GLY A 453 18.02 -17.61 -0.81
CA GLY A 453 17.04 -17.65 -1.91
C GLY A 453 15.71 -18.26 -1.48
N LYS A 454 15.76 -19.39 -0.75
CA LYS A 454 14.58 -20.05 -0.18
C LYS A 454 13.84 -19.14 0.81
N TYR A 455 14.56 -18.57 1.78
CA TYR A 455 13.96 -17.70 2.79
C TYR A 455 13.36 -16.42 2.18
N LEU A 456 13.97 -15.83 1.16
CA LEU A 456 13.36 -14.69 0.48
C LEU A 456 12.05 -15.06 -0.24
N THR A 457 11.97 -16.23 -0.88
CA THR A 457 10.69 -16.72 -1.46
C THR A 457 9.63 -16.89 -0.37
N GLU A 458 9.95 -17.61 0.72
CA GLU A 458 9.03 -17.82 1.86
C GLU A 458 8.55 -16.50 2.48
N ALA A 459 9.43 -15.51 2.63
CA ALA A 459 9.08 -14.20 3.16
C ALA A 459 8.18 -13.40 2.19
N LYS A 460 8.42 -13.49 0.87
CA LYS A 460 7.66 -12.79 -0.17
C LYS A 460 6.21 -13.27 -0.21
N ASP A 461 5.98 -14.58 -0.15
CA ASP A 461 4.64 -15.17 -0.12
C ASP A 461 3.87 -14.79 1.17
N ALA A 462 4.59 -14.54 2.28
CA ALA A 462 4.02 -14.12 3.56
C ALA A 462 3.72 -12.60 3.69
N ILE A 463 3.98 -11.80 2.65
CA ILE A 463 3.70 -10.35 2.64
C ILE A 463 2.18 -10.09 2.74
N LYS A 464 1.41 -10.75 1.86
CA LYS A 464 -0.07 -10.70 1.80
C LYS A 464 -0.64 -9.25 1.78
N GLY A 465 -0.06 -8.38 0.93
CA GLY A 465 -0.51 -6.99 0.72
C GLY A 465 -0.12 -5.97 1.81
N SER A 466 0.76 -6.32 2.74
CA SER A 466 1.18 -5.44 3.83
C SER A 466 2.33 -4.53 3.40
N LYS A 467 2.04 -3.24 3.15
CA LYS A 467 3.02 -2.26 2.63
C LYS A 467 4.32 -2.18 3.44
N SER A 468 4.26 -2.20 4.77
CA SER A 468 5.46 -2.17 5.63
C SER A 468 6.32 -3.43 5.49
N LYS A 469 5.71 -4.60 5.29
CA LYS A 469 6.44 -5.84 4.97
C LYS A 469 7.08 -5.79 3.60
N GLU A 470 6.41 -5.20 2.60
CA GLU A 470 6.99 -4.99 1.26
C GLU A 470 8.26 -4.16 1.33
N THR A 471 8.20 -2.99 1.98
CA THR A 471 9.36 -2.09 2.11
C THR A 471 10.53 -2.76 2.83
N LEU A 472 10.27 -3.43 3.96
CA LEU A 472 11.29 -4.19 4.69
C LEU A 472 11.86 -5.35 3.86
N PHE A 473 11.01 -6.11 3.19
CA PHE A 473 11.40 -7.22 2.32
C PHE A 473 12.28 -6.74 1.17
N GLU A 474 11.87 -5.68 0.48
CA GLU A 474 12.62 -5.09 -0.64
C GLU A 474 14.01 -4.64 -0.16
N ALA A 475 14.14 -4.08 1.06
CA ALA A 475 15.44 -3.71 1.61
C ALA A 475 16.38 -4.92 1.78
N VAL A 476 15.88 -6.04 2.32
CA VAL A 476 16.67 -7.27 2.51
C VAL A 476 16.91 -8.04 1.20
N GLU A 477 15.96 -8.01 0.26
CA GLU A 477 16.13 -8.55 -1.10
C GLU A 477 17.23 -7.78 -1.86
N ASN A 478 17.28 -6.45 -1.72
CA ASN A 478 18.37 -5.62 -2.23
C ASN A 478 19.73 -5.99 -1.59
N LEU A 479 19.82 -6.11 -0.25
CA LEU A 479 21.07 -6.59 0.40
C LEU A 479 21.49 -7.99 -0.09
N ALA A 480 20.54 -8.90 -0.32
CA ALA A 480 20.83 -10.22 -0.86
C ALA A 480 21.32 -10.17 -2.31
N ASN A 481 20.76 -9.28 -3.14
CA ASN A 481 21.20 -9.08 -4.52
C ASN A 481 22.59 -8.44 -4.57
N ALA A 482 22.88 -7.48 -3.70
CA ALA A 482 24.21 -6.94 -3.47
C ALA A 482 25.21 -8.07 -3.14
N LEU A 483 24.89 -8.95 -2.20
CA LEU A 483 25.74 -10.11 -1.87
C LEU A 483 25.92 -11.09 -3.04
N LYS A 484 24.88 -11.39 -3.83
CA LYS A 484 24.99 -12.23 -5.04
C LYS A 484 25.94 -11.63 -6.07
N THR A 485 25.87 -10.32 -6.26
CA THR A 485 26.69 -9.57 -7.22
C THR A 485 28.18 -9.68 -6.86
N VAL A 486 28.52 -9.52 -5.58
CA VAL A 486 29.89 -9.72 -5.05
C VAL A 486 30.42 -11.12 -5.39
N GLN A 487 29.60 -12.15 -5.17
CA GLN A 487 29.99 -13.54 -5.38
C GLN A 487 30.21 -13.88 -6.87
N LYS A 488 29.62 -13.14 -7.81
CA LYS A 488 29.91 -13.30 -9.24
C LYS A 488 31.28 -12.74 -9.65
N LEU A 489 31.82 -11.77 -8.90
CA LEU A 489 33.05 -11.05 -9.28
C LEU A 489 34.27 -11.95 -9.42
N GLU A 490 34.27 -13.16 -8.88
CA GLU A 490 35.41 -14.09 -8.96
C GLU A 490 35.70 -14.53 -10.41
N ASN A 491 34.67 -14.81 -11.21
CA ASN A 491 34.79 -15.52 -12.50
C ASN A 491 34.46 -14.69 -13.75
N LEU A 492 34.16 -13.40 -13.60
CA LEU A 492 33.77 -12.52 -14.70
C LEU A 492 34.97 -11.85 -15.40
N ASP A 493 34.78 -11.48 -16.66
CA ASP A 493 35.66 -10.49 -17.30
C ASP A 493 35.48 -9.10 -16.68
N PHE A 494 36.37 -8.19 -17.03
CA PHE A 494 36.51 -6.93 -16.32
C PHE A 494 35.42 -5.88 -16.61
N GLU A 495 34.81 -5.89 -17.81
CA GLU A 495 33.64 -5.04 -18.08
C GLU A 495 32.40 -5.62 -17.38
N ALA A 496 32.24 -6.95 -17.38
CA ALA A 496 31.17 -7.60 -16.62
C ALA A 496 31.29 -7.37 -15.09
N LYS A 497 32.51 -7.31 -14.52
CA LYS A 497 32.72 -6.93 -13.10
C LYS A 497 32.29 -5.50 -12.81
N LYS A 498 32.56 -4.56 -13.73
CA LYS A 498 32.20 -3.14 -13.62
C LYS A 498 30.68 -2.93 -13.62
N ASP A 499 29.94 -3.63 -14.48
CA ASP A 499 28.48 -3.58 -14.48
C ASP A 499 27.89 -4.17 -13.18
N GLU A 500 28.37 -5.35 -12.76
CA GLU A 500 28.02 -5.94 -11.46
C GLU A 500 28.28 -4.96 -10.31
N LEU A 501 29.42 -4.28 -10.24
CA LEU A 501 29.69 -3.29 -9.18
C LEU A 501 28.76 -2.06 -9.20
N ASN A 502 28.29 -1.64 -10.38
CA ASN A 502 27.25 -0.61 -10.46
C ASN A 502 25.88 -1.13 -9.96
N PHE A 503 25.56 -2.40 -10.20
CA PHE A 503 24.36 -3.04 -9.61
C PHE A 503 24.48 -3.16 -8.08
N TYR A 504 25.64 -3.59 -7.57
CA TYR A 504 25.93 -3.66 -6.14
C TYR A 504 25.60 -2.34 -5.43
N ARG A 505 26.10 -1.21 -5.98
CA ARG A 505 25.77 0.13 -5.48
C ARG A 505 24.27 0.40 -5.48
N LYS A 506 23.61 0.24 -6.62
CA LYS A 506 22.17 0.53 -6.74
C LYS A 506 21.34 -0.27 -5.73
N TYR A 507 21.72 -1.52 -5.46
CA TYR A 507 21.08 -2.33 -4.44
C TYR A 507 21.34 -1.80 -3.01
N CYS A 508 22.59 -1.40 -2.67
CA CYS A 508 22.88 -0.79 -1.36
C CYS A 508 22.16 0.56 -1.16
N ASP A 509 22.24 1.47 -2.14
CA ASP A 509 21.59 2.78 -2.13
C ASP A 509 20.07 2.61 -1.90
N ARG A 510 19.45 1.68 -2.64
CA ARG A 510 18.02 1.36 -2.53
C ARG A 510 17.66 0.70 -1.19
N ALA A 511 18.50 -0.20 -0.67
CA ALA A 511 18.27 -0.81 0.64
C ALA A 511 18.28 0.23 1.78
N ALA A 512 19.17 1.21 1.73
CA ALA A 512 19.24 2.29 2.73
C ALA A 512 18.03 3.24 2.66
N GLU A 513 17.59 3.61 1.44
CA GLU A 513 16.36 4.39 1.22
C GLU A 513 15.13 3.67 1.80
N LEU A 514 14.95 2.39 1.45
CA LEU A 514 13.83 1.57 1.94
C LEU A 514 13.83 1.38 3.47
N MET A 515 15.01 1.26 4.09
CA MET A 515 15.10 1.18 5.55
C MET A 515 14.59 2.48 6.21
N LYS A 516 14.94 3.64 5.64
CA LYS A 516 14.47 4.94 6.10
C LYS A 516 12.96 5.10 5.90
N ASP A 517 12.43 4.72 4.74
CA ASP A 517 10.98 4.74 4.46
C ASP A 517 10.20 3.80 5.40
N ALA A 518 10.83 2.71 5.87
CA ALA A 518 10.24 1.78 6.83
C ALA A 518 10.33 2.26 8.30
N GLU A 519 11.09 3.30 8.62
CA GLU A 519 11.41 3.69 10.01
C GLU A 519 10.16 4.09 10.81
N GLU A 520 9.22 4.82 10.21
CA GLU A 520 7.96 5.21 10.88
C GLU A 520 7.05 4.00 11.17
N THR A 521 7.02 3.01 10.27
CA THR A 521 6.07 1.88 10.33
C THR A 521 6.62 0.64 11.03
N ALA A 522 7.95 0.50 11.11
CA ALA A 522 8.63 -0.65 11.70
C ALA A 522 9.99 -0.30 12.34
N PRO A 523 10.07 0.69 13.26
CA PRO A 523 11.33 1.28 13.71
C PRO A 523 12.31 0.25 14.27
N PHE A 524 11.86 -0.69 15.11
CA PHE A 524 12.73 -1.71 15.70
C PHE A 524 13.27 -2.72 14.68
N ALA A 525 12.52 -2.98 13.59
CA ALA A 525 13.02 -3.81 12.50
C ALA A 525 14.10 -3.05 11.72
N THR A 526 13.81 -1.82 11.30
CA THR A 526 14.76 -0.91 10.61
C THR A 526 16.06 -0.74 11.40
N ILE A 527 15.99 -0.39 12.68
CA ILE A 527 17.18 -0.19 13.53
C ILE A 527 17.96 -1.51 13.71
N THR A 528 17.27 -2.66 13.75
CA THR A 528 17.95 -3.97 13.76
C THR A 528 18.68 -4.23 12.45
N LEU A 529 18.08 -3.92 11.29
CA LEU A 529 18.75 -4.02 9.99
C LEU A 529 20.00 -3.14 9.94
N GLN A 530 19.86 -1.86 10.31
CA GLN A 530 20.95 -0.88 10.36
C GLN A 530 22.10 -1.34 11.26
N LYS A 531 21.81 -1.89 12.46
CA LYS A 531 22.84 -2.44 13.36
C LYS A 531 23.60 -3.65 12.81
N GLY A 532 23.04 -4.38 11.84
CA GLY A 532 23.75 -5.47 11.14
C GLY A 532 24.70 -5.00 10.03
N LEU A 533 24.52 -3.81 9.47
CA LEU A 533 25.33 -3.29 8.34
C LEU A 533 26.83 -3.13 8.65
N PRO A 534 27.26 -2.69 9.86
CA PRO A 534 28.68 -2.68 10.25
C PRO A 534 29.32 -4.07 10.26
N ILE A 535 28.56 -5.12 10.56
CA ILE A 535 29.04 -6.52 10.58
C ILE A 535 29.32 -6.97 9.15
N LEU A 536 28.40 -6.66 8.22
CA LEU A 536 28.63 -6.86 6.79
C LEU A 536 29.89 -6.11 6.32
N ASN A 537 30.17 -4.91 6.85
CA ASN A 537 31.38 -4.14 6.53
C ASN A 537 32.69 -4.80 7.03
N LYS A 538 32.66 -5.44 8.21
CA LYS A 538 33.80 -6.20 8.74
C LYS A 538 34.16 -7.40 7.84
N ASN A 539 33.17 -8.10 7.31
CA ASN A 539 33.37 -9.15 6.31
C ASN A 539 34.06 -8.62 5.02
N LEU A 540 33.89 -7.34 4.66
CA LEU A 540 34.65 -6.70 3.57
C LEU A 540 36.12 -6.49 3.92
N LYS A 541 36.41 -6.13 5.18
CA LYS A 541 37.80 -5.91 5.63
C LYS A 541 38.63 -7.17 5.47
N GLU A 542 38.04 -8.32 5.81
CA GLU A 542 38.67 -9.62 5.62
C GLU A 542 38.92 -9.94 4.13
N LEU A 543 38.01 -9.51 3.24
CA LEU A 543 38.22 -9.58 1.79
C LEU A 543 39.31 -8.62 1.29
N LEU A 544 39.39 -7.38 1.80
CA LEU A 544 40.49 -6.45 1.49
C LEU A 544 41.85 -6.99 1.96
N GLU A 545 41.91 -7.64 3.12
CA GLU A 545 43.11 -8.32 3.61
C GLU A 545 43.48 -9.51 2.70
N GLU A 546 42.50 -10.25 2.15
CA GLU A 546 42.73 -11.30 1.15
C GLU A 546 43.23 -10.73 -0.19
N ILE A 547 42.69 -9.61 -0.68
CA ILE A 547 43.22 -8.86 -1.84
C ILE A 547 44.70 -8.52 -1.61
N GLN A 548 45.01 -7.90 -0.47
CA GLN A 548 46.36 -7.47 -0.14
C GLN A 548 47.33 -8.65 -0.08
N LYS A 549 46.87 -9.82 0.39
CA LYS A 549 47.62 -11.08 0.37
C LYS A 549 47.83 -11.60 -1.06
N LYS A 550 46.78 -11.62 -1.91
CA LYS A 550 46.86 -12.03 -3.33
C LYS A 550 47.82 -11.12 -4.11
N ALA A 551 47.78 -9.80 -3.94
CA ALA A 551 48.70 -8.85 -4.57
C ALA A 551 50.16 -9.03 -4.12
N LYS A 552 50.41 -9.34 -2.84
CA LYS A 552 51.75 -9.71 -2.34
C LYS A 552 52.30 -10.98 -2.98
N ILE A 553 51.45 -11.96 -3.26
CA ILE A 553 51.82 -13.21 -3.94
C ILE A 553 52.15 -12.90 -5.41
N ALA A 554 51.27 -12.15 -6.10
CA ALA A 554 51.47 -11.72 -7.49
C ALA A 554 52.86 -11.14 -7.77
N CYS A 555 53.23 -10.11 -7.00
CA CYS A 555 54.51 -9.40 -7.16
C CYS A 555 55.71 -10.31 -6.91
N LYS A 556 55.60 -11.32 -6.03
CA LYS A 556 56.65 -12.30 -5.78
C LYS A 556 56.79 -13.32 -6.91
N GLU A 557 55.67 -13.76 -7.47
CA GLU A 557 55.64 -14.76 -8.55
C GLU A 557 56.04 -14.17 -9.91
N SER A 558 55.81 -12.87 -10.13
CA SER A 558 56.25 -12.15 -11.32
C SER A 558 57.75 -11.78 -11.34
N VAL A 559 58.52 -12.05 -10.28
CA VAL A 559 59.95 -11.68 -10.25
C VAL A 559 60.73 -12.44 -11.32
N GLY A 560 61.32 -11.70 -12.25
CA GLY A 560 62.06 -12.25 -13.39
C GLY A 560 61.24 -12.39 -14.68
N THR A 561 59.97 -11.98 -14.68
CA THR A 561 59.14 -11.86 -15.89
C THR A 561 59.03 -10.40 -16.35
N PRO A 562 58.68 -10.11 -17.62
CA PRO A 562 58.46 -8.74 -18.09
C PRO A 562 57.40 -7.95 -17.30
N GLU A 563 56.47 -8.66 -16.65
CA GLU A 563 55.34 -8.08 -15.92
C GLU A 563 55.67 -7.75 -14.45
N ALA A 564 56.90 -8.04 -13.99
CA ALA A 564 57.36 -7.81 -12.61
C ALA A 564 57.07 -6.39 -12.11
N GLU A 565 57.35 -5.40 -12.95
CA GLU A 565 57.26 -3.98 -12.59
C GLU A 565 55.79 -3.53 -12.41
N ILE A 566 54.91 -4.01 -13.28
CA ILE A 566 53.46 -3.76 -13.21
C ILE A 566 52.86 -4.43 -11.97
N ALA A 567 53.13 -5.73 -11.77
CA ALA A 567 52.60 -6.50 -10.66
C ALA A 567 53.09 -5.98 -9.29
N CYS A 568 54.35 -5.56 -9.19
CA CYS A 568 54.89 -4.98 -7.96
C CYS A 568 54.45 -3.53 -7.72
N THR A 569 54.20 -2.74 -8.77
CA THR A 569 53.58 -1.40 -8.63
C THR A 569 52.14 -1.51 -8.14
N ILE A 570 51.34 -2.40 -8.73
CA ILE A 570 49.99 -2.71 -8.23
C ILE A 570 50.04 -3.11 -6.76
N ASN A 571 50.90 -4.08 -6.40
CA ASN A 571 51.06 -4.48 -5.00
C ASN A 571 51.41 -3.31 -4.07
N LYS A 572 52.35 -2.45 -4.46
CA LYS A 572 52.80 -1.28 -3.67
C LYS A 572 51.66 -0.31 -3.37
N GLU A 573 50.76 -0.09 -4.32
CA GLU A 573 49.58 0.78 -4.12
C GLU A 573 48.49 0.06 -3.32
N VAL A 574 48.20 -1.21 -3.63
CA VAL A 574 47.23 -2.06 -2.91
C VAL A 574 47.51 -2.15 -1.40
N GLN A 575 48.79 -2.20 -1.01
CA GLN A 575 49.17 -2.24 0.42
C GLN A 575 48.89 -0.94 1.19
N LYS A 576 48.66 0.20 0.51
CA LYS A 576 48.31 1.47 1.16
C LYS A 576 46.82 1.61 1.43
N TRP A 577 46.00 0.70 0.92
CA TRP A 577 44.55 0.84 0.99
C TRP A 577 43.99 0.39 2.32
N GLU A 578 43.16 1.26 2.90
CA GLU A 578 42.40 1.00 4.11
C GLU A 578 40.94 1.36 3.87
N ILE A 579 40.03 0.74 4.64
CA ILE A 579 38.59 1.04 4.61
C ILE A 579 38.32 2.40 5.29
N SER A 580 38.70 3.46 4.58
CA SER A 580 38.72 4.88 4.97
C SER A 580 37.49 5.62 4.41
N SER A 581 37.49 6.95 4.25
CA SER A 581 36.31 7.66 3.71
C SER A 581 36.19 7.48 2.19
N PRO A 582 35.02 7.69 1.56
CA PRO A 582 34.86 7.54 0.12
C PRO A 582 35.78 8.45 -0.70
N GLU A 583 36.15 9.61 -0.17
CA GLU A 583 37.10 10.56 -0.77
C GLU A 583 38.53 10.00 -0.71
N LYS A 584 38.94 9.48 0.46
CA LYS A 584 40.26 8.86 0.64
C LYS A 584 40.41 7.58 -0.20
N MET A 585 39.31 6.86 -0.36
CA MET A 585 39.18 5.71 -1.24
C MET A 585 39.25 6.09 -2.73
N THR A 586 38.66 7.23 -3.12
CA THR A 586 38.81 7.79 -4.48
C THR A 586 40.27 8.19 -4.74
N GLN A 587 40.94 8.82 -3.76
CA GLN A 587 42.36 9.15 -3.84
C GLN A 587 43.23 7.91 -4.07
N ASN A 588 42.96 6.81 -3.37
CA ASN A 588 43.68 5.54 -3.54
C ASN A 588 43.62 4.98 -4.99
N ILE A 589 42.54 5.28 -5.70
CA ILE A 589 42.32 4.88 -7.11
C ILE A 589 43.07 5.84 -8.05
N GLU A 590 43.04 7.14 -7.78
CA GLU A 590 43.83 8.14 -8.51
C GLU A 590 45.34 7.89 -8.34
N ASP A 591 45.79 7.53 -7.14
CA ASP A 591 47.18 7.20 -6.82
C ASP A 591 47.65 5.95 -7.59
N LEU A 592 46.82 4.90 -7.67
CA LEU A 592 47.07 3.73 -8.52
C LEU A 592 47.15 4.13 -10.00
N THR A 593 46.22 4.96 -10.47
CA THR A 593 46.18 5.43 -11.87
C THR A 593 47.44 6.22 -12.22
N TYR A 594 47.88 7.10 -11.33
CA TYR A 594 49.11 7.88 -11.47
C TYR A 594 50.36 6.99 -11.47
N ALA A 595 50.41 5.98 -10.60
CA ALA A 595 51.49 4.99 -10.59
C ALA A 595 51.56 4.22 -11.91
N LEU A 596 50.41 3.80 -12.46
CA LEU A 596 50.32 3.15 -13.77
C LEU A 596 50.69 4.12 -14.92
N LYS A 597 50.38 5.42 -14.82
CA LYS A 597 50.79 6.43 -15.82
C LYS A 597 52.30 6.46 -16.01
N ASN A 598 53.04 6.49 -14.90
CA ASN A 598 54.49 6.65 -14.93
C ASN A 598 55.17 5.45 -15.62
N LEU A 599 54.63 4.24 -15.48
CA LEU A 599 55.12 3.03 -16.17
C LEU A 599 54.88 3.02 -17.70
N VAL A 600 53.94 3.83 -18.16
CA VAL A 600 53.42 3.81 -19.54
C VAL A 600 53.91 5.02 -20.35
N SER A 601 54.50 6.02 -19.66
CA SER A 601 54.86 7.34 -20.21
C SER A 601 56.09 7.37 -21.12
N ASP A 602 57.00 6.39 -21.02
CA ASP A 602 58.27 6.39 -21.76
C ASP A 602 58.15 5.90 -23.22
N PHE A 603 56.96 5.48 -23.65
CA PHE A 603 56.69 4.96 -24.99
C PHE A 603 55.76 5.91 -25.78
N PRO A 604 56.23 6.51 -26.90
CA PRO A 604 55.42 7.43 -27.70
C PRO A 604 54.10 6.85 -28.22
N GLU A 605 54.06 5.52 -28.38
CA GLU A 605 52.91 4.75 -28.87
C GLU A 605 51.72 4.76 -27.89
N ASN A 606 51.93 5.14 -26.63
CA ASN A 606 50.92 5.13 -25.58
C ASN A 606 50.19 6.48 -25.38
N GLU A 607 50.37 7.47 -26.28
CA GLU A 607 49.77 8.80 -26.18
C GLU A 607 48.24 8.77 -25.92
N TYR A 608 47.52 7.81 -26.50
CA TYR A 608 46.08 7.64 -26.26
C TYR A 608 45.76 7.19 -24.82
N ILE A 609 46.59 6.31 -24.24
CA ILE A 609 46.44 5.82 -22.86
C ILE A 609 46.74 6.96 -21.88
N LEU A 610 47.79 7.75 -22.14
CA LEU A 610 48.16 8.92 -21.34
C LEU A 610 47.06 9.99 -21.33
N ASN A 611 46.47 10.27 -22.50
CA ASN A 611 45.31 11.18 -22.63
C ASN A 611 44.08 10.67 -21.87
N LYS A 612 43.82 9.34 -21.86
CA LYS A 612 42.77 8.75 -21.03
C LYS A 612 43.07 8.91 -19.54
N ILE A 613 44.31 8.72 -19.11
CA ILE A 613 44.70 8.96 -17.70
C ILE A 613 44.44 10.41 -17.27
N ASP A 614 44.73 11.39 -18.14
CA ASP A 614 44.47 12.79 -17.80
C ASP A 614 42.98 13.15 -17.83
N LEU A 615 42.17 12.54 -18.70
CA LEU A 615 40.70 12.65 -18.65
C LEU A 615 40.12 12.12 -17.33
N MET A 616 40.64 10.98 -16.82
CA MET A 616 40.19 10.43 -15.53
C MET A 616 40.45 11.39 -14.36
N ARG A 617 41.54 12.16 -14.42
CA ARG A 617 41.94 13.07 -13.34
C ARG A 617 41.02 14.28 -13.20
N ILE A 618 40.46 14.77 -14.31
CA ILE A 618 39.55 15.94 -14.33
C ILE A 618 38.08 15.56 -14.14
N GLU A 619 37.75 14.28 -14.30
CA GLU A 619 36.42 13.77 -14.08
C GLU A 619 35.98 13.96 -12.61
N LYS A 620 34.68 14.08 -12.37
CA LYS A 620 34.07 14.20 -11.03
C LYS A 620 33.12 13.06 -10.71
N ASP A 621 32.49 12.46 -11.73
CA ASP A 621 31.70 11.26 -11.53
C ASP A 621 32.62 10.05 -11.22
N PHE A 622 32.34 9.40 -10.11
CA PHE A 622 33.14 8.28 -9.62
C PHE A 622 33.02 7.05 -10.54
N THR A 623 31.85 6.85 -11.16
CA THR A 623 31.66 5.76 -12.12
C THR A 623 32.42 6.03 -13.41
N GLU A 624 32.38 7.25 -13.97
CA GLU A 624 33.16 7.62 -15.16
C GLU A 624 34.68 7.52 -14.93
N LYS A 625 35.19 7.90 -13.75
CA LYS A 625 36.57 7.63 -13.36
C LYS A 625 36.95 6.15 -13.49
N PHE A 626 36.10 5.24 -13.02
CA PHE A 626 36.35 3.80 -13.20
C PHE A 626 36.31 3.38 -14.66
N GLN A 627 35.37 3.88 -15.47
CA GLN A 627 35.32 3.51 -16.90
C GLN A 627 36.67 3.81 -17.59
N ILE A 628 37.28 4.94 -17.21
CA ILE A 628 38.54 5.37 -17.78
C ILE A 628 39.71 4.56 -17.22
N LEU A 629 39.82 4.36 -15.88
CA LEU A 629 40.83 3.46 -15.29
C LEU A 629 40.75 2.05 -15.89
N SER A 630 39.53 1.54 -16.06
CA SER A 630 39.28 0.24 -16.63
C SER A 630 39.84 0.15 -18.05
N TYR A 631 39.53 1.14 -18.89
CA TYR A 631 40.09 1.22 -20.22
C TYR A 631 41.63 1.24 -20.20
N ILE A 632 42.24 2.06 -19.33
CA ILE A 632 43.70 2.20 -19.20
C ILE A 632 44.37 0.86 -18.87
N ILE A 633 43.87 0.15 -17.85
CA ILE A 633 44.41 -1.14 -17.40
C ILE A 633 44.37 -2.18 -18.53
N GLY A 634 43.32 -2.18 -19.35
CA GLY A 634 43.19 -3.09 -20.49
C GLY A 634 44.14 -2.82 -21.66
N GLN A 635 44.85 -1.68 -21.66
CA GLN A 635 45.73 -1.24 -22.75
C GLN A 635 47.22 -1.20 -22.37
N ILE A 636 47.60 -1.47 -21.11
CA ILE A 636 49.01 -1.49 -20.70
C ILE A 636 49.77 -2.56 -21.54
N PRO A 637 50.94 -2.25 -22.15
CA PRO A 637 51.43 -3.01 -23.30
C PRO A 637 51.70 -4.49 -23.06
N LYS A 638 51.24 -5.31 -24.03
CA LYS A 638 51.62 -6.73 -24.20
C LYS A 638 52.83 -6.92 -25.11
N GLU A 639 53.61 -5.89 -25.37
CA GLU A 639 54.86 -5.98 -26.13
C GLU A 639 55.98 -5.23 -25.42
N HIS A 640 57.02 -5.97 -25.01
CA HIS A 640 58.37 -5.46 -24.80
C HIS A 640 59.31 -6.26 -25.71
N LYS A 641 59.67 -5.66 -26.86
CA LYS A 641 60.69 -6.24 -27.73
C LYS A 641 62.07 -6.01 -27.13
N VAL A 642 62.57 -6.98 -26.39
CA VAL A 642 63.99 -7.06 -26.05
C VAL A 642 64.76 -7.56 -27.28
N SER A 643 65.56 -6.69 -27.89
CA SER A 643 66.47 -7.06 -28.96
C SER A 643 67.66 -7.84 -28.42
N ILE A 644 67.80 -9.11 -28.82
CA ILE A 644 68.96 -9.96 -28.53
C ILE A 644 69.76 -10.12 -29.82
N GLU A 645 70.99 -9.58 -29.86
CA GLU A 645 71.93 -9.86 -30.95
C GLU A 645 72.51 -11.27 -30.79
N VAL A 646 72.54 -12.02 -31.90
CA VAL A 646 73.02 -13.42 -31.92
C VAL A 646 74.44 -13.47 -32.51
N HIS A 647 75.33 -14.19 -31.83
CA HIS A 647 76.64 -14.57 -32.35
C HIS A 647 76.80 -16.10 -32.41
N GLY A 648 76.89 -16.64 -33.62
CA GLY A 648 77.85 -17.71 -33.97
C GLY A 648 77.56 -19.18 -33.63
N ASN A 649 77.19 -19.92 -34.69
CA ASN A 649 77.59 -21.30 -35.02
C ASN A 649 77.04 -22.56 -34.31
N GLU A 650 76.34 -23.36 -35.13
CA GLU A 650 76.59 -24.78 -35.44
C GLU A 650 76.89 -25.80 -34.31
N ASN A 651 75.98 -26.76 -34.06
CA ASN A 651 76.05 -28.13 -34.66
C ASN A 651 75.06 -29.17 -34.06
N ASN A 652 74.82 -30.23 -34.85
CA ASN A 652 74.36 -31.59 -34.50
C ASN A 652 72.92 -31.87 -34.01
N PHE A 653 72.10 -32.27 -34.99
CA PHE A 653 71.40 -33.57 -35.08
C PHE A 653 71.44 -34.54 -33.87
N ILE A 654 70.30 -35.17 -33.56
CA ILE A 654 69.95 -36.53 -34.05
C ILE A 654 68.43 -36.76 -33.95
N VAL A 655 67.88 -37.52 -34.91
CA VAL A 655 66.46 -37.88 -35.09
C VAL A 655 66.34 -39.41 -35.09
N ASN A 656 65.22 -39.97 -34.60
CA ASN A 656 64.49 -41.11 -35.22
C ASN A 656 63.37 -41.65 -34.28
N SER A 657 62.27 -42.25 -34.76
CA SER A 657 61.58 -42.20 -36.07
C SER A 657 60.24 -42.98 -35.99
N ASN A 658 59.48 -42.98 -37.11
CA ASN A 658 58.28 -43.77 -37.42
C ASN A 658 56.98 -43.18 -36.82
N GLY A 659 55.98 -42.68 -37.58
CA GLY A 659 55.60 -42.84 -39.00
C GLY A 659 54.17 -43.38 -39.04
N SER A 660 53.23 -43.03 -39.94
CA SER A 660 53.19 -42.11 -41.10
C SER A 660 51.70 -41.70 -41.32
N ASN A 661 51.21 -40.94 -42.32
CA ASN A 661 51.77 -40.35 -43.55
C ASN A 661 50.85 -39.19 -44.07
N ILE A 662 51.13 -38.68 -45.29
CA ILE A 662 50.29 -37.98 -46.29
C ILE A 662 50.69 -36.51 -46.59
N SER A 663 51.25 -36.35 -47.81
CA SER A 663 51.47 -35.19 -48.71
C SER A 663 51.26 -33.76 -48.20
N THR A 664 52.23 -32.82 -48.17
CA THR A 664 53.18 -32.29 -49.20
C THR A 664 52.63 -31.25 -50.19
N SER A 665 52.90 -29.97 -49.91
CA SER A 665 53.61 -29.07 -50.83
C SER A 665 54.37 -28.00 -50.01
N LYS A 666 55.50 -27.51 -50.52
CA LYS A 666 56.30 -26.43 -49.89
C LYS A 666 56.22 -25.19 -50.79
N ASP A 667 55.78 -24.07 -50.22
CA ASP A 667 56.01 -22.74 -50.77
C ASP A 667 57.06 -21.97 -49.95
N THR A 668 57.65 -20.96 -50.58
CA THR A 668 58.78 -20.20 -50.05
C THR A 668 58.38 -19.05 -49.12
N ALA A 669 59.07 -18.96 -47.98
CA ALA A 669 59.38 -17.75 -47.21
C ALA A 669 58.26 -16.72 -46.94
N GLN A 670 57.71 -16.74 -45.72
CA GLN A 670 57.01 -15.61 -45.10
C GLN A 670 57.22 -15.66 -43.57
N PRO A 671 57.45 -14.53 -42.88
CA PRO A 671 57.70 -14.54 -41.43
C PRO A 671 56.41 -14.86 -40.64
N PRO A 672 56.51 -15.52 -39.47
CA PRO A 672 55.33 -15.82 -38.65
C PRO A 672 54.68 -14.52 -38.14
N SER A 673 53.35 -14.47 -38.26
CA SER A 673 52.54 -13.31 -37.93
C SER A 673 52.34 -13.13 -36.42
N SER A 674 51.99 -11.90 -36.01
CA SER A 674 51.89 -11.43 -34.62
C SER A 674 50.88 -12.16 -33.72
N SER A 675 50.14 -13.15 -34.22
CA SER A 675 49.13 -13.88 -33.44
C SER A 675 49.72 -14.94 -32.50
N THR A 676 50.91 -15.48 -32.78
CA THR A 676 51.52 -16.52 -31.94
C THR A 676 52.11 -15.97 -30.64
N ILE A 677 52.64 -14.74 -30.65
CA ILE A 677 53.14 -14.05 -29.45
C ILE A 677 51.97 -13.59 -28.57
N LEU A 678 50.88 -13.13 -29.17
CA LEU A 678 49.64 -12.75 -28.46
C LEU A 678 49.08 -13.90 -27.60
N LYS A 679 49.29 -15.16 -28.03
CA LYS A 679 48.84 -16.37 -27.32
C LYS A 679 49.65 -16.69 -26.07
N LEU A 680 50.96 -16.43 -26.07
CA LEU A 680 51.85 -16.70 -24.93
C LEU A 680 51.65 -15.72 -23.76
N ILE A 681 51.23 -14.48 -24.04
CA ILE A 681 51.05 -13.42 -23.03
C ILE A 681 49.64 -13.43 -22.43
N LEU A 682 48.67 -14.07 -23.10
CA LEU A 682 47.31 -14.25 -22.57
C LEU A 682 47.17 -15.38 -21.53
N GLU A 683 48.17 -16.26 -21.41
CA GLU A 683 48.10 -17.48 -20.57
C GLU A 683 48.84 -17.39 -19.22
N HIS A 684 49.02 -16.18 -18.65
CA HIS A 684 49.43 -16.04 -17.24
C HIS A 684 48.22 -15.78 -16.32
N PRO A 685 47.51 -16.83 -15.85
CA PRO A 685 46.22 -16.70 -15.13
C PRO A 685 46.32 -15.87 -13.84
N ILE A 686 47.53 -15.77 -13.29
CA ILE A 686 47.86 -15.05 -12.07
C ILE A 686 47.62 -13.54 -12.23
N ILE A 687 48.05 -12.92 -13.33
CA ILE A 687 48.05 -11.44 -13.45
C ILE A 687 46.66 -10.90 -13.79
N SER A 688 45.97 -11.50 -14.77
CA SER A 688 44.59 -11.16 -15.13
C SER A 688 43.64 -11.39 -13.95
N GLY A 689 43.75 -12.55 -13.30
CA GLY A 689 42.97 -12.89 -12.11
C GLY A 689 43.21 -11.92 -10.96
N ILE A 690 44.46 -11.49 -10.73
CA ILE A 690 44.79 -10.60 -9.61
C ILE A 690 44.31 -9.19 -9.87
N ILE A 691 44.57 -8.58 -11.03
CA ILE A 691 44.05 -7.24 -11.35
C ILE A 691 42.53 -7.21 -11.22
N ALA A 692 41.84 -8.20 -11.78
CA ALA A 692 40.38 -8.25 -11.77
C ALA A 692 39.77 -8.64 -10.40
N THR A 693 40.50 -9.32 -9.51
CA THR A 693 40.04 -9.64 -8.14
C THR A 693 40.34 -8.49 -7.18
N VAL A 694 41.52 -7.89 -7.31
CA VAL A 694 41.93 -6.69 -6.58
C VAL A 694 40.95 -5.56 -6.86
N VAL A 695 40.77 -5.17 -8.12
CA VAL A 695 39.91 -4.04 -8.48
C VAL A 695 38.44 -4.32 -8.20
N GLY A 696 37.96 -5.55 -8.43
CA GLY A 696 36.59 -5.96 -8.07
C GLY A 696 36.26 -5.69 -6.60
N SER A 697 37.16 -6.11 -5.71
CA SER A 697 36.93 -6.08 -4.26
C SER A 697 37.33 -4.74 -3.61
N ILE A 698 38.13 -3.89 -4.28
CA ILE A 698 38.22 -2.45 -3.95
C ILE A 698 36.82 -1.83 -4.01
N ILE A 699 36.19 -1.92 -5.18
CA ILE A 699 35.03 -1.09 -5.54
C ILE A 699 33.84 -1.45 -4.65
N PHE A 700 33.66 -2.74 -4.40
CA PHE A 700 32.77 -3.31 -3.39
C PHE A 700 32.92 -2.63 -2.01
N THR A 701 34.16 -2.52 -1.52
CA THR A 701 34.49 -1.97 -0.20
C THR A 701 34.23 -0.46 -0.10
N ILE A 702 34.42 0.28 -1.20
CA ILE A 702 34.20 1.73 -1.24
C ILE A 702 32.72 2.08 -1.28
N ILE A 703 31.95 1.35 -2.09
CA ILE A 703 30.52 1.55 -2.23
C ILE A 703 29.82 1.31 -0.89
N GLN A 704 30.11 0.19 -0.22
CA GLN A 704 29.36 -0.14 1.01
C GLN A 704 29.49 0.93 2.10
N LYS A 705 30.67 1.55 2.24
CA LYS A 705 30.94 2.56 3.27
C LYS A 705 30.40 3.96 2.93
N LYS A 706 30.03 4.24 1.69
CA LYS A 706 29.41 5.52 1.31
C LYS A 706 27.89 5.52 1.51
N TYR A 707 27.26 4.35 1.54
CA TYR A 707 25.80 4.23 1.40
C TYR A 707 25.11 3.33 2.45
N LEU A 708 25.85 2.55 3.25
CA LEU A 708 25.30 1.74 4.37
C LEU A 708 25.81 2.18 5.76
N LEU A 709 26.56 3.29 5.84
CA LEU A 709 27.14 3.92 7.03
C LEU A 709 27.11 5.45 6.89
#